data_AF-A0A1A8M8V5-F1
#
_entry.id   AF-A0A1A8M8V5-F1
#
_cell.length_a   1.000
_cell.length_b   1.000
_cell.length_c   1.000
_cell.angle_alpha   90.00
_cell.angle_beta   90.00
_cell.angle_gamma   90.00
#
_symmetry.space_group_name_H-M   'P 1'
#
loop_
_entity.id
_entity.type
_entity.pdbx_description
1 polymer ?
#
loop_
_entity_poly.entity_id
_entity_poly.type
_entity_poly.pdbx_seq_one_letter_code
_entity_poly.pdbx_strand_id
1 'polypeptide(L)'
;MDVKLSMQLHDAQELKKYSVCLNDLRKITTSSLNVVALGLLNKVFNWRVVDCDLAIGLCTLLSKAEVFKLLWKVIDDTWQNYDKILAVARIGANLSSLYNNPEEHEKFLSVITDAEWGVKLSKLEISMQSVFRQCSERKSSLIPEMVKNRKITPDIILQYCSTFGLDHDHMINRYITTLLLLQEDEDSEGVISSGQGQLQSPCSAGALERCLQIIPMLHSTSELIDSLCAAMFKLSPYNYERIEVVLKIIQAADESVTAFSVSQTMGLLQHLKSYRRTSPPSDVENTYLLENGMLPDSLSSSRLPFHLLLQTKHYWKIISPEMSDETFPTLLLISKLMKVSLDKLYMSAANHVFERKMKPLILEQRRKGQGHCSNKDTLKVAKTMMKYIQCIQSPEWAAATAHKIAQELPAGYEKTKALEFCLTLGDAWLKNPNLEEAARARGETFLSKVKLQFQRSATENTLIMSQLGSPEHLKLTGLPDRLIVALYEHSSVEQRFRETTGLVYPDIHAAVKEIASINNVDLVKIRCILLEKWICKTGPAVTKELGNQDCFTDIEEDPDLMRVVYILQSCPVEDAVHLLKPVLTAETWPLSTSGPRLTFCHRTRALLCLVRLADAETLEAQLQIPRNKSEYYLKCYIFVSQLEVLNIPYTLQSFLSSPKEGLVKGLWKNHSHEPQAVQLVADLCLEYQVYDPQLWNSLLQKLLSFNLISHLQKVLEAIVAVPALWQISSFSRTWRSLILAPFVSASLPLSPDQRTTLYRTFVLLLKCPILLNLDLIGIANRFSQFNLPAFALGTLLLIPCAGKKTQQVQGFLSICNPVAVLEQVDELMNTGELARIPSQIRQTVLTFITQNRQHQKLIKTKHFNHLKQFIVTSGQPNQVKDLVNCLISQNCQDVADSLTHEYLKHRESQQGKRLRNDSISHN
;
A
#
# COMPACT_ATOMS: atom_id res chain seq x y z
N MET A 1 -117.72 55.25 7.24
CA MET A 1 -119.01 55.94 7.13
C MET A 1 -120.11 54.91 7.25
N ASP A 2 -121.16 55.19 8.02
CA ASP A 2 -122.33 54.31 8.06
C ASP A 2 -123.05 54.36 6.71
N VAL A 3 -122.98 53.25 5.97
CA VAL A 3 -123.46 53.16 4.58
C VAL A 3 -124.95 53.50 4.48
N LYS A 4 -125.71 53.22 5.55
CA LYS A 4 -127.15 53.50 5.62
C LYS A 4 -127.47 54.99 5.67
N LEU A 5 -126.69 55.78 6.39
CA LEU A 5 -126.91 57.22 6.52
C LEU A 5 -126.54 57.95 5.22
N SER A 6 -125.48 57.49 4.55
CA SER A 6 -125.03 58.05 3.28
C SER A 6 -125.98 57.76 2.11
N MET A 7 -126.68 56.62 2.12
CA MET A 7 -127.70 56.29 1.11
C MET A 7 -128.99 57.13 1.21
N GLN A 8 -129.27 57.73 2.37
CA GLN A 8 -130.47 58.55 2.57
C GLN A 8 -130.26 60.04 2.23
N LEU A 9 -129.01 60.51 2.20
CA LEU A 9 -128.66 61.92 2.03
C LEU A 9 -128.18 62.29 0.62
N HIS A 10 -127.75 61.32 -0.19
CA HIS A 10 -127.17 61.55 -1.52
C HIS A 10 -127.73 60.58 -2.56
N ASP A 11 -127.92 61.06 -3.79
CA ASP A 11 -128.40 60.25 -4.91
C ASP A 11 -127.38 59.13 -5.24
N ALA A 12 -127.85 57.95 -5.68
CA ALA A 12 -127.01 56.75 -5.83
C ALA A 12 -125.82 56.95 -6.78
N GLN A 13 -125.96 57.88 -7.73
CA GLN A 13 -124.92 58.25 -8.68
C GLN A 13 -123.83 59.14 -8.05
N GLU A 14 -124.15 59.98 -7.06
CA GLU A 14 -123.17 60.75 -6.29
C GLU A 14 -122.35 59.86 -5.36
N LEU A 15 -122.99 58.89 -4.68
CA LEU A 15 -122.29 57.93 -3.81
C LEU A 15 -121.26 57.10 -4.58
N LYS A 16 -121.53 56.78 -5.85
CA LYS A 16 -120.58 56.09 -6.72
C LYS A 16 -119.39 56.97 -7.10
N LYS A 17 -119.59 58.28 -7.28
CA LYS A 17 -118.50 59.25 -7.49
C LYS A 17 -117.68 59.45 -6.21
N TYR A 18 -118.33 59.57 -5.05
CA TYR A 18 -117.63 59.67 -3.76
C TYR A 18 -116.86 58.40 -3.43
N SER A 19 -117.36 57.20 -3.76
CA SER A 19 -116.62 55.96 -3.52
C SER A 19 -115.41 55.81 -4.43
N VAL A 20 -115.49 56.22 -5.70
CA VAL A 20 -114.33 56.29 -6.61
C VAL A 20 -113.32 57.32 -6.11
N CYS A 21 -113.76 58.52 -5.75
CA CYS A 21 -112.91 59.58 -5.21
C CYS A 21 -112.24 59.17 -3.89
N LEU A 22 -112.97 58.52 -2.97
CA LEU A 22 -112.43 57.99 -1.72
C LEU A 22 -111.47 56.83 -1.95
N ASN A 23 -111.70 55.99 -2.96
CA ASN A 23 -110.76 54.93 -3.35
C ASN A 23 -109.49 55.50 -4.00
N ASP A 24 -109.61 56.57 -4.80
CA ASP A 24 -108.47 57.25 -5.41
C ASP A 24 -107.68 58.03 -4.35
N LEU A 25 -108.35 58.73 -3.43
CA LEU A 25 -107.73 59.32 -2.23
C LEU A 25 -107.06 58.25 -1.37
N ARG A 26 -107.71 57.11 -1.14
CA ARG A 26 -107.12 55.98 -0.41
C ARG A 26 -105.85 55.48 -1.10
N LYS A 27 -105.85 55.32 -2.43
CA LYS A 27 -104.67 54.91 -3.22
C LYS A 27 -103.55 55.95 -3.20
N ILE A 28 -103.86 57.23 -3.30
CA ILE A 28 -102.89 58.33 -3.23
C ILE A 28 -102.29 58.40 -1.82
N THR A 29 -103.12 58.23 -0.78
CA THR A 29 -102.68 58.28 0.61
C THR A 29 -101.84 57.05 0.97
N THR A 30 -102.23 55.84 0.55
CA THR A 30 -101.45 54.62 0.78
C THR A 30 -100.15 54.62 -0.01
N SER A 31 -100.12 55.10 -1.25
CA SER A 31 -98.86 55.24 -2.00
C SER A 31 -97.92 56.26 -1.37
N SER A 32 -98.43 57.40 -0.90
CA SER A 32 -97.64 58.41 -0.17
C SER A 32 -97.11 57.86 1.15
N LEU A 33 -97.94 57.15 1.92
CA LEU A 33 -97.54 56.47 3.17
C LEU A 33 -96.47 55.40 2.90
N ASN A 34 -96.60 54.61 1.83
CA ASN A 34 -95.60 53.59 1.48
C ASN A 34 -94.25 54.22 1.12
N VAL A 35 -94.24 55.34 0.40
CA VAL A 35 -93.00 56.07 0.07
C VAL A 35 -92.32 56.60 1.33
N VAL A 36 -93.08 57.17 2.27
CA VAL A 36 -92.57 57.65 3.56
C VAL A 36 -92.09 56.50 4.44
N ALA A 37 -92.85 55.40 4.51
CA ALA A 37 -92.49 54.20 5.25
C ALA A 37 -91.21 53.58 4.71
N LEU A 38 -91.05 53.44 3.39
CA LEU A 38 -89.80 52.97 2.74
C LEU A 38 -88.62 53.90 3.04
N GLY A 39 -88.83 55.22 2.99
CA GLY A 39 -87.80 56.21 3.32
C GLY A 39 -87.35 56.14 4.78
N LEU A 40 -88.28 55.93 5.72
CA LEU A 40 -87.99 55.74 7.13
C LEU A 40 -87.33 54.39 7.39
N LEU A 41 -87.80 53.31 6.77
CA LEU A 41 -87.25 51.97 6.92
C LEU A 41 -85.78 51.93 6.46
N ASN A 42 -85.47 52.58 5.33
CA ASN A 42 -84.09 52.73 4.87
C ASN A 42 -83.21 53.53 5.84
N LYS A 43 -83.78 54.50 6.58
CA LYS A 43 -83.04 55.23 7.63
C LYS A 43 -82.83 54.37 8.88
N VAL A 44 -83.86 53.63 9.32
CA VAL A 44 -83.78 52.71 10.47
C VAL A 44 -82.77 51.61 10.21
N PHE A 45 -82.81 51.01 9.02
CA PHE A 45 -81.82 50.02 8.61
C PHE A 45 -80.44 50.61 8.37
N ASN A 46 -80.26 51.91 8.11
CA ASN A 46 -78.92 52.50 8.00
C ASN A 46 -78.36 53.07 9.30
N TRP A 47 -79.10 52.92 10.41
CA TRP A 47 -78.63 53.38 11.71
C TRP A 47 -77.65 52.40 12.36
N ARG A 48 -76.87 52.87 13.33
CA ARG A 48 -75.81 52.07 14.00
C ARG A 48 -76.39 50.90 14.79
N VAL A 49 -77.55 51.10 15.40
CA VAL A 49 -78.33 50.07 16.08
C VAL A 49 -79.69 50.06 15.39
N VAL A 50 -80.08 48.91 14.86
CA VAL A 50 -81.38 48.76 14.20
C VAL A 50 -82.44 48.65 15.28
N ASP A 51 -83.39 49.58 15.28
CA ASP A 51 -84.58 49.50 16.13
C ASP A 51 -85.54 48.45 15.54
N CYS A 52 -85.51 47.25 16.10
CA CYS A 52 -86.27 46.10 15.60
C CYS A 52 -87.78 46.31 15.71
N ASP A 53 -88.26 46.92 16.78
CA ASP A 53 -89.69 47.10 17.03
C ASP A 53 -90.28 48.14 16.06
N LEU A 54 -89.56 49.25 15.87
CA LEU A 54 -89.93 50.28 14.89
C LEU A 54 -89.87 49.74 13.45
N ALA A 55 -88.84 48.95 13.12
CA ALA A 55 -88.70 48.34 11.80
C ALA A 55 -89.82 47.34 11.52
N ILE A 56 -90.20 46.49 12.48
CA ILE A 56 -91.34 45.56 12.34
C ILE A 56 -92.63 46.34 12.09
N GLY A 57 -92.90 47.38 12.89
CA GLY A 57 -94.07 48.25 12.71
C GLY A 57 -94.16 48.86 11.32
N LEU A 58 -93.06 49.46 10.83
CA LEU A 58 -92.98 50.04 9.49
C LEU A 58 -93.08 48.98 8.37
N CYS A 59 -92.56 47.77 8.58
CA CYS A 59 -92.67 46.67 7.62
C CYS A 59 -94.11 46.20 7.44
N THR A 60 -94.96 46.27 8.47
CA THR A 60 -96.38 45.88 8.36
C THR A 60 -97.23 46.84 7.50
N LEU A 61 -96.72 48.04 7.20
CA LEU A 61 -97.36 49.02 6.32
C LEU A 61 -97.13 48.72 4.82
N LEU A 62 -96.16 47.87 4.49
CA LEU A 62 -95.73 47.56 3.12
C LEU A 62 -96.24 46.19 2.66
N SER A 63 -96.18 45.91 1.36
CA SER A 63 -96.55 44.59 0.84
C SER A 63 -95.52 43.52 1.21
N LYS A 64 -95.97 42.28 1.45
CA LYS A 64 -95.10 41.16 1.85
C LYS A 64 -93.89 40.98 0.93
N ALA A 65 -94.10 41.09 -0.39
CA ALA A 65 -93.04 40.91 -1.39
C ALA A 65 -91.99 42.03 -1.35
N GLU A 66 -92.40 43.27 -1.11
CA GLU A 66 -91.49 44.42 -1.02
C GLU A 66 -90.66 44.39 0.26
N VAL A 67 -91.27 43.96 1.37
CA VAL A 67 -90.60 43.83 2.67
C VAL A 67 -89.48 42.80 2.61
N PHE A 68 -89.74 41.58 2.15
CA PHE A 68 -88.70 40.56 2.05
C PHE A 68 -87.61 40.94 1.04
N LYS A 69 -87.98 41.53 -0.10
CA LYS A 69 -87.00 42.04 -1.07
C LYS A 69 -86.09 43.11 -0.46
N LEU A 70 -86.64 44.00 0.38
CA LEU A 70 -85.88 45.05 1.05
C LEU A 70 -84.99 44.49 2.17
N LEU A 71 -85.50 43.55 2.97
CA LEU A 71 -84.73 42.87 4.01
C LEU A 71 -83.53 42.12 3.43
N TRP A 72 -83.74 41.31 2.39
CA TRP A 72 -82.67 40.60 1.69
C TRP A 72 -81.67 41.57 1.04
N LYS A 73 -82.16 42.66 0.42
CA LYS A 73 -81.28 43.69 -0.13
C LYS A 73 -80.39 44.34 0.93
N VAL A 74 -80.94 44.73 2.07
CA VAL A 74 -80.16 45.32 3.17
C VAL A 74 -79.12 44.34 3.67
N ILE A 75 -79.53 43.09 3.82
CA ILE A 75 -78.67 41.99 4.21
C ILE A 75 -77.47 41.82 3.24
N ASP A 76 -77.71 41.86 1.93
CA ASP A 76 -76.68 41.68 0.91
C ASP A 76 -75.78 42.92 0.77
N ASP A 77 -76.35 44.12 0.97
CA ASP A 77 -75.64 45.40 0.97
C ASP A 77 -74.80 45.60 2.24
N THR A 78 -75.17 44.97 3.36
CA THR A 78 -74.43 45.06 4.62
C THR A 78 -73.23 44.11 4.62
N TRP A 79 -72.06 44.62 4.26
CA TRP A 79 -70.81 43.86 4.30
C TRP A 79 -70.21 43.84 5.72
N GLN A 80 -69.75 42.67 6.19
CA GLN A 80 -69.03 42.39 7.46
C GLN A 80 -69.68 42.83 8.80
N ASN A 81 -70.79 43.58 8.79
CA ASN A 81 -71.46 44.02 10.01
C ASN A 81 -72.48 42.96 10.49
N TYR A 82 -71.97 41.91 11.13
CA TYR A 82 -72.79 40.77 11.57
C TYR A 82 -73.87 41.14 12.59
N ASP A 83 -73.65 42.14 13.46
CA ASP A 83 -74.67 42.61 14.42
C ASP A 83 -75.89 43.20 13.70
N LYS A 84 -75.64 43.96 12.62
CA LYS A 84 -76.69 44.56 11.80
C LYS A 84 -77.43 43.51 10.97
N ILE A 85 -76.71 42.56 10.37
CA ILE A 85 -77.29 41.43 9.66
C ILE A 85 -78.17 40.61 10.60
N LEU A 86 -77.71 40.35 11.82
CA LEU A 86 -78.44 39.61 12.84
C LEU A 86 -79.76 40.31 13.20
N ALA A 87 -79.73 41.63 13.41
CA ALA A 87 -80.93 42.41 13.70
C ALA A 87 -81.95 42.37 12.54
N VAL A 88 -81.50 42.56 11.29
CA VAL A 88 -82.35 42.53 10.09
C VAL A 88 -82.91 41.13 9.83
N ALA A 89 -82.11 40.07 10.04
CA ALA A 89 -82.55 38.70 9.89
C ALA A 89 -83.55 38.28 10.97
N ARG A 90 -83.41 38.75 12.22
CA ARG A 90 -84.42 38.57 13.29
C ARG A 90 -85.75 39.24 12.95
N ILE A 91 -85.71 40.44 12.38
CA ILE A 91 -86.91 41.13 11.87
C ILE A 91 -87.56 40.28 10.76
N GLY A 92 -86.76 39.76 9.82
CA GLY A 92 -87.23 38.84 8.78
C GLY A 92 -87.87 37.57 9.33
N ALA A 93 -87.25 36.91 10.31
CA ALA A 93 -87.78 35.70 10.95
C ALA A 93 -89.11 35.98 11.68
N ASN A 94 -89.21 37.09 12.42
CA ASN A 94 -90.43 37.51 13.11
C ASN A 94 -91.55 37.84 12.12
N LEU A 95 -91.25 38.54 11.02
CA LEU A 95 -92.22 38.84 9.97
C LEU A 95 -92.66 37.59 9.19
N SER A 96 -91.75 36.65 8.94
CA SER A 96 -92.10 35.35 8.34
C SER A 96 -93.02 34.53 9.24
N SER A 97 -92.82 34.59 10.56
CA SER A 97 -93.74 33.98 11.55
C SER A 97 -95.10 34.68 11.55
N LEU A 98 -95.14 36.02 11.58
CA LEU A 98 -96.38 36.81 11.51
C LEU A 98 -97.16 36.58 10.21
N TYR A 99 -96.47 36.31 9.10
CA TYR A 99 -97.08 36.06 7.80
C TYR A 99 -97.35 34.59 7.47
N ASN A 100 -97.05 33.66 8.39
CA ASN A 100 -97.15 32.20 8.22
C ASN A 100 -96.41 31.67 6.96
N ASN A 101 -95.16 32.10 6.74
CA ASN A 101 -94.32 31.61 5.64
C ASN A 101 -93.13 30.79 6.17
N PRO A 102 -93.21 29.43 6.21
CA PRO A 102 -92.19 28.60 6.83
C PRO A 102 -90.87 28.57 6.03
N GLU A 103 -90.92 28.64 4.70
CA GLU A 103 -89.72 28.58 3.85
C GLU A 103 -88.79 29.79 4.05
N GLU A 104 -89.36 31.00 4.09
CA GLU A 104 -88.58 32.21 4.37
C GLU A 104 -88.13 32.27 5.84
N HIS A 105 -88.91 31.71 6.76
CA HIS A 105 -88.52 31.62 8.17
C HIS A 105 -87.25 30.78 8.36
N GLU A 106 -87.15 29.60 7.74
CA GLU A 106 -85.95 28.76 7.78
C GLU A 106 -84.73 29.46 7.18
N LYS A 107 -84.88 30.17 6.06
CA LYS A 107 -83.80 30.94 5.46
C LYS A 107 -83.29 32.02 6.40
N PHE A 108 -84.16 32.79 7.04
CA PHE A 108 -83.74 33.80 8.02
C PHE A 108 -83.11 33.17 9.27
N LEU A 109 -83.59 32.02 9.75
CA LEU A 109 -82.96 31.30 10.86
C LEU A 109 -81.53 30.84 10.52
N SER A 110 -81.30 30.37 9.29
CA SER A 110 -79.95 30.00 8.82
C SER A 110 -79.00 31.20 8.75
N VAL A 111 -79.51 32.40 8.43
CA VAL A 111 -78.74 33.64 8.42
C VAL A 111 -78.46 34.13 9.85
N ILE A 112 -79.41 33.94 10.77
CA ILE A 112 -79.25 34.27 12.19
C ILE A 112 -78.12 33.43 12.80
N THR A 113 -78.12 32.11 12.57
CA THR A 113 -77.06 31.23 13.09
C THR A 113 -75.68 31.58 12.52
N ASP A 114 -75.60 31.91 11.23
CA ASP A 114 -74.35 32.36 10.60
C ASP A 114 -73.88 33.72 11.12
N ALA A 115 -74.80 34.66 11.35
CA ALA A 115 -74.47 35.98 11.88
C ALA A 115 -74.02 35.92 13.35
N GLU A 116 -74.65 35.07 14.17
CA GLU A 116 -74.24 34.84 15.57
C GLU A 116 -72.82 34.27 15.66
N TRP A 117 -72.47 33.33 14.78
CA TRP A 117 -71.11 32.82 14.67
C TRP A 117 -70.14 33.86 14.09
N GLY A 118 -70.56 34.69 13.14
CA GLY A 118 -69.79 35.82 12.64
C GLY A 118 -69.44 36.83 13.74
N VAL A 119 -70.36 37.13 14.64
CA VAL A 119 -70.12 37.98 15.83
C VAL A 119 -69.19 37.30 16.83
N LYS A 120 -69.36 36.00 17.10
CA LYS A 120 -68.49 35.26 18.03
C LYS A 120 -67.05 35.14 17.50
N LEU A 121 -66.87 34.84 16.22
CA LEU A 121 -65.56 34.66 15.59
C LEU A 121 -64.84 35.99 15.35
N SER A 122 -65.57 37.07 14.99
CA SER A 122 -64.97 38.40 14.85
C SER A 122 -64.41 38.95 16.17
N LYS A 123 -65.01 38.62 17.32
CA LYS A 123 -64.43 38.90 18.66
C LYS A 123 -63.12 38.16 18.92
N LEU A 124 -62.90 37.06 18.22
CA LEU A 124 -61.67 36.26 18.26
C LEU A 124 -60.73 36.63 17.11
N GLU A 125 -60.99 37.70 16.35
CA GLU A 125 -60.19 38.16 15.19
C GLU A 125 -60.19 37.16 14.00
N ILE A 126 -61.20 36.29 13.91
CA ILE A 126 -61.34 35.32 12.81
C ILE A 126 -62.48 35.74 11.90
N SER A 127 -62.19 35.81 10.59
CA SER A 127 -63.16 36.24 9.58
C SER A 127 -64.02 35.08 9.09
N MET A 128 -65.36 35.19 9.20
CA MET A 128 -66.30 34.19 8.66
C MET A 128 -66.71 34.45 7.20
N GLN A 129 -66.11 35.45 6.55
CA GLN A 129 -66.57 35.97 5.24
C GLN A 129 -66.55 34.94 4.12
N SER A 130 -65.50 34.12 4.06
CA SER A 130 -65.32 33.12 3.00
C SER A 130 -66.39 32.03 3.02
N VAL A 131 -67.14 31.92 4.11
CA VAL A 131 -68.04 30.79 4.41
C VAL A 131 -69.46 31.25 4.79
N PHE A 132 -69.68 32.55 4.93
CA PHE A 132 -70.98 33.10 5.29
C PHE A 132 -72.06 32.67 4.27
N ARG A 133 -73.17 32.07 4.74
CA ARG A 133 -74.30 31.52 3.94
C ARG A 133 -73.96 30.36 3.01
N GLN A 134 -72.83 29.72 3.20
CA GLN A 134 -72.46 28.54 2.41
C GLN A 134 -72.93 27.24 3.08
N CYS A 135 -72.92 26.15 2.32
CA CYS A 135 -73.25 24.82 2.84
C CYS A 135 -72.28 24.39 3.95
N SER A 136 -72.76 23.53 4.87
CA SER A 136 -72.02 23.02 6.04
C SER A 136 -70.61 22.50 5.69
N GLU A 137 -70.45 21.83 4.55
CA GLU A 137 -69.17 21.30 4.08
C GLU A 137 -68.10 22.38 3.92
N ARG A 138 -68.44 23.56 3.38
CA ARG A 138 -67.49 24.66 3.23
C ARG A 138 -67.14 25.31 4.57
N LYS A 139 -67.98 25.15 5.60
CA LYS A 139 -67.73 25.61 6.99
C LYS A 139 -66.57 24.88 7.66
N SER A 140 -66.20 23.71 7.15
CA SER A 140 -64.97 23.01 7.57
C SER A 140 -63.68 23.77 7.22
N SER A 141 -63.69 24.66 6.22
CA SER A 141 -62.50 25.38 5.76
C SER A 141 -61.98 26.46 6.71
N LEU A 142 -62.82 26.93 7.64
CA LEU A 142 -62.45 27.94 8.64
C LEU A 142 -61.63 27.35 9.80
N ILE A 143 -61.65 26.03 9.94
CA ILE A 143 -61.13 25.33 11.10
C ILE A 143 -59.60 25.44 11.23
N PRO A 144 -58.79 25.30 10.16
CA PRO A 144 -57.36 25.56 10.25
C PRO A 144 -57.01 26.97 10.74
N GLU A 145 -57.81 27.99 10.38
CA GLU A 145 -57.67 29.36 10.88
C GLU A 145 -58.04 29.47 12.37
N MET A 146 -59.08 28.76 12.80
CA MET A 146 -59.46 28.66 14.21
C MET A 146 -58.37 27.97 15.06
N VAL A 147 -57.74 26.91 14.56
CA VAL A 147 -56.68 26.17 15.30
C VAL A 147 -55.42 27.02 15.48
N LYS A 148 -55.11 27.93 14.55
CA LYS A 148 -53.95 28.83 14.64
C LYS A 148 -54.06 29.87 15.76
N ASN A 149 -55.28 30.17 16.25
CA ASN A 149 -55.49 31.25 17.20
C ASN A 149 -55.43 30.76 18.66
N ARG A 150 -54.48 31.30 19.45
CA ARG A 150 -54.20 30.88 20.84
C ARG A 150 -55.37 31.10 21.82
N LYS A 151 -56.37 31.92 21.48
CA LYS A 151 -57.51 32.25 22.35
C LYS A 151 -58.68 31.26 22.22
N ILE A 152 -58.63 30.31 21.30
CA ILE A 152 -59.70 29.32 21.08
C ILE A 152 -59.54 28.15 22.04
N THR A 153 -60.61 27.85 22.78
CA THR A 153 -60.71 26.64 23.61
C THR A 153 -61.35 25.50 22.83
N PRO A 154 -61.06 24.22 23.18
CA PRO A 154 -61.69 23.06 22.57
C PRO A 154 -63.23 23.12 22.62
N ASP A 155 -63.79 23.70 23.68
CA ASP A 155 -65.24 23.87 23.85
C ASP A 155 -65.89 24.73 22.76
N ILE A 156 -65.19 25.77 22.28
CA ILE A 156 -65.69 26.65 21.20
C ILE A 156 -65.71 25.91 19.87
N ILE A 157 -64.73 25.03 19.63
CA ILE A 157 -64.66 24.19 18.43
C ILE A 157 -65.78 23.15 18.47
N LEU A 158 -66.01 22.51 19.62
CA LEU A 158 -67.12 21.57 19.81
C LEU A 158 -68.48 22.26 19.64
N GLN A 159 -68.63 23.48 20.16
CA GLN A 159 -69.85 24.27 19.96
C GLN A 159 -70.04 24.63 18.48
N TYR A 160 -68.97 24.94 17.75
CA TYR A 160 -69.03 25.21 16.30
C TYR A 160 -69.44 23.96 15.51
N CYS A 161 -68.83 22.80 15.80
CA CYS A 161 -69.13 21.54 15.13
C CYS A 161 -70.58 21.08 15.39
N SER A 162 -71.06 21.17 16.63
CA SER A 162 -72.45 20.85 16.98
C SER A 162 -73.46 21.79 16.31
N THR A 163 -73.15 23.08 16.14
CA THR A 163 -74.08 24.04 15.50
C THR A 163 -74.24 23.80 14.00
N PHE A 164 -73.19 23.31 13.32
CA PHE A 164 -73.19 23.11 11.86
C PHE A 164 -73.24 21.64 11.42
N GLY A 165 -73.36 20.70 12.36
CA GLY A 165 -73.47 19.26 12.07
C GLY A 165 -72.17 18.66 11.51
N LEU A 166 -71.01 19.11 12.00
CA LEU A 166 -69.70 18.62 11.58
C LEU A 166 -69.28 17.39 12.41
N ASP A 167 -68.50 16.49 11.80
CA ASP A 167 -67.99 15.28 12.46
C ASP A 167 -67.03 15.65 13.62
N HIS A 168 -67.32 15.17 14.83
CA HIS A 168 -66.58 15.58 16.03
C HIS A 168 -65.19 14.94 16.08
N ASP A 169 -65.07 13.68 15.68
CA ASP A 169 -63.82 12.91 15.78
C ASP A 169 -62.82 13.36 14.71
N HIS A 170 -63.28 13.53 13.46
CA HIS A 170 -62.43 14.06 12.38
C HIS A 170 -61.84 15.43 12.71
N MET A 171 -62.59 16.27 13.42
CA MET A 171 -62.20 17.65 13.73
C MET A 171 -61.24 17.74 14.90
N ILE A 172 -61.43 16.93 15.94
CA ILE A 172 -60.46 16.81 17.04
C ILE A 172 -59.15 16.21 16.50
N ASN A 173 -59.23 15.19 15.64
CA ASN A 173 -58.05 14.62 14.98
C ASN A 173 -57.29 15.66 14.18
N ARG A 174 -58.00 16.48 13.39
CA ARG A 174 -57.39 17.57 12.63
C ARG A 174 -56.82 18.66 13.53
N TYR A 175 -57.48 18.98 14.64
CA TYR A 175 -57.00 19.93 15.64
C TYR A 175 -55.69 19.47 16.29
N ILE A 176 -55.63 18.24 16.80
CA ILE A 176 -54.44 17.64 17.42
C ILE A 176 -53.29 17.56 16.41
N THR A 177 -53.57 17.09 15.19
CA THR A 177 -52.57 16.98 14.11
C THR A 177 -52.01 18.35 13.73
N THR A 178 -52.86 19.38 13.64
CA THR A 178 -52.43 20.73 13.23
C THR A 178 -51.70 21.45 14.36
N LEU A 179 -52.07 21.25 15.63
CA LEU A 179 -51.34 21.77 16.79
C LEU A 179 -49.92 21.23 16.89
N LEU A 180 -49.74 19.93 16.63
CA LEU A 180 -48.42 19.29 16.67
C LEU A 180 -47.51 19.76 15.53
N LEU A 181 -48.08 20.08 14.36
CA LEU A 181 -47.33 20.54 13.19
C LEU A 181 -47.04 22.06 13.20
N LEU A 182 -47.99 22.91 13.60
CA LEU A 182 -47.83 24.38 13.59
C LEU A 182 -46.78 24.90 14.57
N GLN A 183 -46.45 24.15 15.63
CA GLN A 183 -45.43 24.59 16.57
C GLN A 183 -44.01 24.58 15.98
N GLU A 184 -43.74 23.95 14.82
CA GLU A 184 -42.40 23.98 14.19
C GLU A 184 -42.04 25.35 13.61
N ASP A 185 -43.02 26.10 13.08
CA ASP A 185 -42.75 27.37 12.38
C ASP A 185 -42.36 28.52 13.33
N GLU A 186 -42.90 28.55 14.56
CA GLU A 186 -42.60 29.65 15.51
C GLU A 186 -41.26 29.49 16.26
N ASP A 187 -40.74 28.27 16.40
CA ASP A 187 -39.44 28.03 17.06
C ASP A 187 -38.25 28.44 16.16
N SER A 188 -38.46 28.66 14.86
CA SER A 188 -37.42 29.13 13.93
C SER A 188 -37.21 30.65 13.93
N GLU A 189 -38.18 31.44 14.41
CA GLU A 189 -38.07 32.92 14.43
C GLU A 189 -37.67 33.51 15.80
N GLY A 190 -37.54 32.69 16.84
CA GLY A 190 -37.20 33.13 18.19
C GLY A 190 -35.78 32.81 18.64
N VAL A 191 -35.01 33.87 18.93
CA VAL A 191 -33.80 33.91 19.80
C VAL A 191 -32.45 33.97 19.08
N ILE A 192 -32.09 35.18 18.62
CA ILE A 192 -30.71 35.67 18.71
C ILE A 192 -30.59 36.44 20.03
N SER A 193 -30.27 35.75 21.13
CA SER A 193 -29.65 36.38 22.30
C SER A 193 -28.84 35.38 23.10
N SER A 194 -27.58 35.74 23.28
CA SER A 194 -26.49 35.11 24.03
C SER A 194 -26.84 34.45 25.37
N GLY A 195 -26.21 33.28 25.61
CA GLY A 195 -25.43 33.04 26.83
C GLY A 195 -26.14 32.43 28.05
N GLN A 196 -25.84 31.15 28.29
CA GLN A 196 -25.92 30.40 29.56
C GLN A 196 -27.30 30.16 30.19
N GLY A 197 -27.58 28.87 30.44
CA GLY A 197 -28.63 28.42 31.35
C GLY A 197 -29.55 27.40 30.70
N GLN A 198 -29.70 26.25 31.36
CA GLN A 198 -30.69 25.19 31.10
C GLN A 198 -31.97 25.69 30.38
N LEU A 199 -32.10 25.43 29.09
CA LEU A 199 -33.39 25.51 28.41
C LEU A 199 -34.07 24.14 28.46
N GLN A 200 -34.75 23.89 29.58
CA GLN A 200 -36.02 23.17 29.49
C GLN A 200 -36.97 24.10 28.73
N SER A 201 -37.28 23.80 27.47
CA SER A 201 -38.38 24.47 26.78
C SER A 201 -39.67 24.14 27.54
N PRO A 202 -40.35 25.10 28.18
CA PRO A 202 -41.56 24.84 28.96
C PRO A 202 -42.79 24.61 28.07
N CYS A 203 -42.65 24.64 26.74
CA CYS A 203 -43.77 24.74 25.82
C CYS A 203 -44.41 23.41 25.42
N SER A 204 -43.78 22.26 25.73
CA SER A 204 -44.31 20.92 25.40
C SER A 204 -45.30 20.37 26.43
N ALA A 205 -45.16 20.75 27.71
CA ALA A 205 -45.99 20.22 28.80
C ALA A 205 -47.44 20.70 28.70
N GLY A 206 -47.66 21.99 28.44
CA GLY A 206 -49.02 22.56 28.34
C GLY A 206 -49.76 22.15 27.06
N ALA A 207 -49.09 21.66 26.02
CA ALA A 207 -49.72 21.07 24.84
C ALA A 207 -50.11 19.61 25.08
N LEU A 208 -49.23 18.83 25.73
CA LEU A 208 -49.50 17.45 26.14
C LEU A 208 -50.69 17.36 27.12
N GLU A 209 -50.75 18.21 28.15
CA GLU A 209 -51.88 18.24 29.10
C GLU A 209 -53.21 18.55 28.43
N ARG A 210 -53.23 19.49 27.48
CA ARG A 210 -54.42 19.82 26.70
C ARG A 210 -54.84 18.67 25.79
N CYS A 211 -53.90 17.98 25.14
CA CYS A 211 -54.22 16.80 24.33
C CYS A 211 -54.72 15.63 25.19
N LEU A 212 -54.08 15.35 26.33
CA LEU A 212 -54.48 14.27 27.24
C LEU A 212 -55.86 14.47 27.86
N GLN A 213 -56.31 15.71 28.06
CA GLN A 213 -57.69 16.02 28.50
C GLN A 213 -58.75 15.77 27.42
N ILE A 214 -58.38 15.84 26.14
CA ILE A 214 -59.31 15.75 24.99
C ILE A 214 -59.45 14.29 24.50
N ILE A 215 -58.43 13.45 24.69
CA ILE A 215 -58.43 12.03 24.27
C ILE A 215 -59.66 11.23 24.76
N PRO A 216 -60.15 11.38 26.01
CA PRO A 216 -61.33 10.66 26.49
C PRO A 216 -62.65 11.07 25.83
N MET A 217 -62.68 12.18 25.08
CA MET A 217 -63.88 12.73 24.44
C MET A 217 -64.10 12.22 23.00
N LEU A 218 -63.18 11.39 22.48
CA LEU A 218 -63.25 10.82 21.13
C LEU A 218 -64.04 9.51 21.12
N HIS A 219 -64.89 9.31 20.10
CA HIS A 219 -65.62 8.06 19.92
C HIS A 219 -64.77 6.96 19.23
N SER A 220 -63.79 7.33 18.41
CA SER A 220 -62.81 6.43 17.79
C SER A 220 -61.38 6.94 17.92
N THR A 221 -60.52 6.16 18.57
CA THR A 221 -59.08 6.45 18.70
C THR A 221 -58.24 5.95 17.51
N SER A 222 -58.81 5.13 16.60
CA SER A 222 -58.04 4.54 15.49
C SER A 222 -57.63 5.57 14.44
N GLU A 223 -58.54 6.48 14.08
CA GLU A 223 -58.23 7.58 13.13
C GLU A 223 -57.24 8.58 13.73
N LEU A 224 -57.27 8.78 15.05
CA LEU A 224 -56.28 9.57 15.77
C LEU A 224 -54.90 8.92 15.67
N ILE A 225 -54.81 7.61 15.89
CA ILE A 225 -53.54 6.88 15.83
C ILE A 225 -52.95 6.95 14.41
N ASP A 226 -53.74 6.75 13.36
CA ASP A 226 -53.26 6.82 11.97
C ASP A 226 -52.80 8.24 11.61
N SER A 227 -53.55 9.26 12.01
CA SER A 227 -53.17 10.67 11.79
C SER A 227 -51.94 11.08 12.60
N LEU A 228 -51.80 10.63 13.85
CA LEU A 228 -50.61 10.85 14.68
C LEU A 228 -49.38 10.10 14.14
N CYS A 229 -49.54 8.88 13.64
CA CYS A 229 -48.47 8.15 12.98
C CYS A 229 -48.00 8.89 11.72
N ALA A 230 -48.93 9.40 10.90
CA ALA A 230 -48.61 10.20 9.73
C ALA A 230 -47.97 11.56 10.11
N ALA A 231 -48.39 12.18 11.22
CA ALA A 231 -47.81 13.41 11.74
C ALA A 231 -46.39 13.19 12.28
N MET A 232 -46.13 12.06 12.95
CA MET A 232 -44.82 11.71 13.49
C MET A 232 -43.74 11.71 12.40
N PHE A 233 -44.02 11.18 11.21
CA PHE A 233 -43.06 11.17 10.10
C PHE A 233 -42.90 12.52 9.38
N LYS A 234 -43.74 13.52 9.69
CA LYS A 234 -43.62 14.90 9.19
C LYS A 234 -42.81 15.79 10.14
N LEU A 235 -42.58 15.37 11.38
CA LEU A 235 -41.78 16.11 12.34
C LEU A 235 -40.27 16.01 12.01
N SER A 236 -39.50 16.96 12.51
CA SER A 236 -38.04 16.92 12.38
C SER A 236 -37.44 15.66 13.04
N PRO A 237 -36.61 14.87 12.33
CA PRO A 237 -36.00 13.63 12.85
C PRO A 237 -35.09 13.84 14.07
N TYR A 238 -34.73 15.08 14.39
CA TYR A 238 -33.82 15.45 15.47
C TYR A 238 -34.55 16.01 16.72
N ASN A 239 -35.85 16.29 16.62
CA ASN A 239 -36.66 16.84 17.70
C ASN A 239 -37.23 15.72 18.60
N TYR A 240 -36.35 15.13 19.40
CA TYR A 240 -36.68 14.00 20.27
C TYR A 240 -37.78 14.32 21.27
N GLU A 241 -37.84 15.56 21.76
CA GLU A 241 -38.80 16.03 22.76
C GLU A 241 -40.24 16.01 22.23
N ARG A 242 -40.45 16.43 20.98
CA ARG A 242 -41.79 16.39 20.35
C ARG A 242 -42.18 14.99 19.92
N ILE A 243 -41.24 14.22 19.39
CA ILE A 243 -41.46 12.81 19.05
C ILE A 243 -41.87 12.03 20.32
N GLU A 244 -41.24 12.30 21.47
CA GLU A 244 -41.62 11.70 22.75
C GLU A 244 -43.05 12.08 23.19
N VAL A 245 -43.46 13.33 23.01
CA VAL A 245 -44.82 13.81 23.29
C VAL A 245 -45.84 13.05 22.43
N VAL A 246 -45.59 12.91 21.12
CA VAL A 246 -46.46 12.14 20.21
C VAL A 246 -46.52 10.67 20.62
N LEU A 247 -45.38 10.05 20.96
CA LEU A 247 -45.34 8.66 21.41
C LEU A 247 -46.06 8.45 22.74
N LYS A 248 -46.00 9.42 23.67
CA LYS A 248 -46.76 9.38 24.93
C LYS A 248 -48.26 9.52 24.70
N ILE A 249 -48.69 10.35 23.75
CA ILE A 249 -50.10 10.49 23.35
C ILE A 249 -50.60 9.17 22.73
N ILE A 250 -49.80 8.56 21.84
CA ILE A 250 -50.11 7.25 21.24
C ILE A 250 -50.19 6.16 22.33
N GLN A 251 -49.30 6.19 23.32
CA GLN A 251 -49.32 5.24 24.44
C GLN A 251 -50.55 5.42 25.35
N ALA A 252 -51.01 6.66 25.56
CA ALA A 252 -52.17 6.96 26.38
C ALA A 252 -53.52 6.62 25.70
N ALA A 253 -53.54 6.47 24.37
CA ALA A 253 -54.74 6.10 23.59
C ALA A 253 -55.02 4.58 23.53
N ASP A 254 -54.13 3.76 24.12
CA ASP A 254 -54.17 2.29 24.35
C ASP A 254 -54.05 1.32 23.13
N GLU A 255 -53.75 0.06 23.46
CA GLU A 255 -52.81 -0.90 22.85
C GLU A 255 -53.29 -1.69 21.62
N SER A 256 -52.93 -1.26 20.42
CA SER A 256 -52.35 -2.12 19.36
C SER A 256 -52.09 -1.31 18.08
N VAL A 257 -51.09 -0.41 18.14
CA VAL A 257 -50.56 0.19 16.92
C VAL A 257 -49.91 -0.93 16.09
N THR A 258 -50.53 -1.30 14.98
CA THR A 258 -50.02 -2.34 14.06
C THR A 258 -48.74 -1.89 13.32
N ALA A 259 -48.46 -0.59 13.29
CA ALA A 259 -47.36 -0.01 12.52
C ALA A 259 -45.97 -0.13 13.18
N PHE A 260 -45.85 0.01 14.51
CA PHE A 260 -44.57 -0.11 15.23
C PHE A 260 -44.75 -0.29 16.75
N SER A 261 -43.78 -0.92 17.42
CA SER A 261 -43.79 -1.11 18.87
C SER A 261 -43.45 0.19 19.61
N VAL A 262 -44.44 0.77 20.29
CA VAL A 262 -44.28 2.03 21.05
C VAL A 262 -43.18 1.94 22.11
N SER A 263 -43.06 0.80 22.80
CA SER A 263 -42.03 0.57 23.82
C SER A 263 -40.60 0.50 23.25
N GLN A 264 -40.40 -0.15 22.10
CA GLN A 264 -39.11 -0.17 21.39
C GLN A 264 -38.74 1.24 20.90
N THR A 265 -39.73 1.97 20.40
CA THR A 265 -39.57 3.31 19.83
C THR A 265 -39.23 4.34 20.91
N MET A 266 -39.84 4.22 22.09
CA MET A 266 -39.51 5.01 23.28
C MET A 266 -38.11 4.69 23.82
N GLY A 267 -37.74 3.41 23.88
CA GLY A 267 -36.39 2.99 24.30
C GLY A 267 -35.30 3.52 23.37
N LEU A 268 -35.56 3.57 22.06
CA LEU A 268 -34.64 4.12 21.07
C LEU A 268 -34.39 5.60 21.37
N LEU A 269 -35.46 6.35 21.61
CA LEU A 269 -35.40 7.78 21.88
C LEU A 269 -34.63 8.08 23.18
N GLN A 270 -34.76 7.25 24.20
CA GLN A 270 -33.99 7.36 25.44
C GLN A 270 -32.48 7.15 25.21
N HIS A 271 -32.09 6.15 24.41
CA HIS A 271 -30.69 5.93 24.05
C HIS A 271 -30.15 7.02 23.12
N LEU A 272 -30.98 7.60 22.25
CA LEU A 272 -30.58 8.70 21.38
C LEU A 272 -30.38 10.02 22.13
N LYS A 273 -31.17 10.29 23.18
CA LYS A 273 -31.00 11.48 24.03
C LYS A 273 -29.67 11.49 24.80
N SER A 274 -29.17 10.32 25.20
CA SER A 274 -27.87 10.21 25.87
C SER A 274 -26.69 10.14 24.89
N TYR A 275 -26.95 9.92 23.61
CA TYR A 275 -25.95 9.81 22.57
C TYR A 275 -25.56 11.19 22.02
N ARG A 276 -24.27 11.43 21.85
CA ARG A 276 -23.75 12.60 21.12
C ARG A 276 -23.05 12.16 19.85
N ARG A 277 -23.38 12.84 18.76
CA ARG A 277 -22.84 12.60 17.42
C ARG A 277 -21.33 12.82 17.37
N THR A 278 -20.63 11.95 16.64
CA THR A 278 -19.17 11.98 16.43
C THR A 278 -18.76 12.25 14.98
N SER A 279 -19.64 11.97 14.02
CA SER A 279 -19.39 12.16 12.58
C SER A 279 -20.39 13.16 11.98
N PRO A 280 -20.09 13.83 10.85
CA PRO A 280 -21.03 14.75 10.22
C PRO A 280 -22.28 14.03 9.65
N PRO A 281 -23.38 14.76 9.38
CA PRO A 281 -24.56 14.26 8.67
C PRO A 281 -24.21 13.51 7.39
N SER A 282 -24.75 12.30 7.24
CA SER A 282 -24.58 11.50 6.02
C SER A 282 -25.45 12.04 4.88
N ASP A 283 -25.06 11.79 3.62
CA ASP A 283 -25.84 12.24 2.46
C ASP A 283 -27.28 11.69 2.46
N VAL A 284 -27.48 10.51 3.07
CA VAL A 284 -28.80 9.87 3.23
C VAL A 284 -29.74 10.70 4.09
N GLU A 285 -29.19 11.39 5.10
CA GLU A 285 -29.95 12.31 5.94
C GLU A 285 -30.39 13.52 5.15
N ASN A 286 -29.48 14.11 4.37
CA ASN A 286 -29.78 15.27 3.54
C ASN A 286 -30.83 14.93 2.47
N THR A 287 -30.75 13.76 1.83
CA THR A 287 -31.78 13.31 0.89
C THR A 287 -33.13 13.10 1.57
N TYR A 288 -33.15 12.54 2.78
CA TYR A 288 -34.40 12.33 3.52
C TYR A 288 -35.04 13.67 3.94
N LEU A 289 -34.24 14.65 4.36
CA LEU A 289 -34.74 15.99 4.67
C LEU A 289 -35.33 16.66 3.42
N LEU A 290 -34.63 16.59 2.27
CA LEU A 290 -35.10 17.15 1.00
C LEU A 290 -36.39 16.49 0.51
N GLU A 291 -36.49 15.16 0.56
CA GLU A 291 -37.67 14.41 0.13
C GLU A 291 -38.92 14.73 0.98
N ASN A 292 -38.72 15.05 2.26
CA ASN A 292 -39.82 15.41 3.17
C ASN A 292 -40.04 16.92 3.31
N GLY A 293 -39.33 17.76 2.54
CA GLY A 293 -39.50 19.22 2.55
C GLY A 293 -38.97 19.90 3.82
N MET A 294 -38.07 19.26 4.56
CA MET A 294 -37.52 19.74 5.84
C MET A 294 -36.17 20.46 5.63
N LEU A 295 -35.90 21.50 6.42
CA LEU A 295 -34.61 22.21 6.40
C LEU A 295 -33.58 21.56 7.35
N PRO A 296 -32.26 21.69 7.07
CA PRO A 296 -31.23 21.20 7.97
C PRO A 296 -31.19 22.01 9.28
N ASP A 297 -31.61 21.39 10.39
CA ASP A 297 -31.56 21.99 11.72
C ASP A 297 -30.14 22.00 12.31
N SER A 298 -29.84 22.96 13.18
CA SER A 298 -28.60 22.99 13.99
C SER A 298 -28.43 21.71 14.84
N LEU A 299 -29.54 21.09 15.22
CA LEU A 299 -29.60 19.82 15.98
C LEU A 299 -28.98 18.65 15.21
N SER A 300 -28.98 18.67 13.87
CA SER A 300 -28.39 17.62 13.02
C SER A 300 -26.89 17.40 13.28
N SER A 301 -26.19 18.43 13.78
CA SER A 301 -24.77 18.36 14.11
C SER A 301 -24.46 17.60 15.41
N SER A 302 -25.44 17.45 16.30
CA SER A 302 -25.24 16.89 17.65
C SER A 302 -26.06 15.62 17.92
N ARG A 303 -27.14 15.41 17.17
CA ARG A 303 -28.13 14.33 17.34
C ARG A 303 -28.19 13.44 16.10
N LEU A 304 -28.59 12.19 16.28
CA LEU A 304 -28.82 11.23 15.18
C LEU A 304 -30.28 11.27 14.69
N PRO A 305 -30.53 10.97 13.41
CA PRO A 305 -31.88 11.00 12.83
C PRO A 305 -32.73 9.82 13.34
N PHE A 306 -33.79 10.12 14.10
CA PHE A 306 -34.67 9.10 14.68
C PHE A 306 -35.40 8.27 13.61
N HIS A 307 -36.05 8.92 12.63
CA HIS A 307 -36.87 8.23 11.62
C HIS A 307 -36.06 7.26 10.75
N LEU A 308 -34.83 7.62 10.40
CA LEU A 308 -33.96 6.78 9.58
C LEU A 308 -33.39 5.58 10.35
N LEU A 309 -33.25 5.69 11.67
CA LEU A 309 -32.82 4.58 12.52
C LEU A 309 -33.95 3.58 12.80
N LEU A 310 -35.21 4.01 12.73
CA LEU A 310 -36.37 3.11 12.75
C LEU A 310 -36.42 2.21 11.50
N GLN A 311 -35.91 2.72 10.38
CA GLN A 311 -35.86 1.99 9.11
C GLN A 311 -34.59 1.13 9.00
N THR A 312 -34.76 -0.19 8.96
CA THR A 312 -33.65 -1.15 8.86
C THR A 312 -32.78 -0.98 7.60
N LYS A 313 -33.33 -0.41 6.51
CA LYS A 313 -32.63 -0.16 5.25
C LYS A 313 -31.49 0.85 5.38
N HIS A 314 -31.69 1.92 6.16
CA HIS A 314 -30.74 3.04 6.27
C HIS A 314 -29.91 2.99 7.56
N TYR A 315 -30.32 2.18 8.54
CA TYR A 315 -29.66 1.99 9.83
C TYR A 315 -28.13 1.92 9.75
N TRP A 316 -27.59 1.00 8.94
CA TRP A 316 -26.14 0.79 8.88
C TRP A 316 -25.37 1.95 8.24
N LYS A 317 -25.98 2.74 7.35
CA LYS A 317 -25.33 3.90 6.73
C LYS A 317 -25.11 5.03 7.73
N ILE A 318 -25.98 5.12 8.74
CA ILE A 318 -25.89 6.12 9.81
C ILE A 318 -25.01 5.63 10.96
N ILE A 319 -25.16 4.36 11.35
CA ILE A 319 -24.41 3.81 12.49
C ILE A 319 -22.94 3.54 12.18
N SER A 320 -22.60 3.06 10.97
CA SER A 320 -21.21 2.73 10.63
C SER A 320 -20.18 3.87 10.77
N PRO A 321 -20.44 5.13 10.36
CA PRO A 321 -19.50 6.23 10.57
C PRO A 321 -19.39 6.70 12.03
N GLU A 322 -20.39 6.40 12.85
CA GLU A 322 -20.51 6.78 14.26
C GLU A 322 -19.87 5.78 15.25
N MET A 323 -19.29 4.71 14.72
CA MET A 323 -18.63 3.66 15.51
C MET A 323 -17.32 4.18 16.10
N SER A 324 -17.12 4.01 17.40
CA SER A 324 -15.85 4.25 18.10
C SER A 324 -15.81 3.39 19.37
N ASP A 325 -14.66 3.26 20.01
CA ASP A 325 -14.53 2.48 21.24
C ASP A 325 -15.45 3.02 22.37
N GLU A 326 -15.70 4.34 22.40
CA GLU A 326 -16.55 5.01 23.40
C GLU A 326 -18.05 4.91 23.07
N THR A 327 -18.40 4.94 21.78
CA THR A 327 -19.80 4.88 21.33
C THR A 327 -20.34 3.46 21.20
N PHE A 328 -19.46 2.45 21.10
CA PHE A 328 -19.84 1.05 20.90
C PHE A 328 -20.86 0.51 21.93
N PRO A 329 -20.75 0.76 23.25
CA PRO A 329 -21.70 0.22 24.23
C PRO A 329 -23.12 0.73 24.02
N THR A 330 -23.29 2.02 23.73
CA THR A 330 -24.59 2.65 23.46
C THR A 330 -25.18 2.14 22.14
N LEU A 331 -24.36 2.01 21.10
CA LEU A 331 -24.77 1.46 19.81
C LEU A 331 -25.15 -0.03 19.90
N LEU A 332 -24.46 -0.80 20.74
CA LEU A 332 -24.82 -2.20 21.02
C LEU A 332 -26.20 -2.30 21.67
N LEU A 333 -26.55 -1.41 22.61
CA LEU A 333 -27.88 -1.35 23.21
C LEU A 333 -28.94 -0.99 22.17
N ILE A 334 -28.67 0.02 21.33
CA ILE A 334 -29.58 0.41 20.23
C ILE A 334 -29.77 -0.74 19.23
N SER A 335 -28.72 -1.43 18.82
CA SER A 335 -28.80 -2.57 17.90
C SER A 335 -29.59 -3.75 18.48
N LYS A 336 -29.40 -4.04 19.79
CA LYS A 336 -30.21 -5.06 20.49
C LYS A 336 -31.68 -4.68 20.54
N LEU A 337 -31.99 -3.42 20.82
CA LEU A 337 -33.35 -2.90 20.87
C LEU A 337 -34.05 -2.98 19.51
N MET A 338 -33.36 -2.56 18.46
CA MET A 338 -33.84 -2.57 17.07
C MET A 338 -33.83 -3.97 16.44
N LYS A 339 -33.40 -5.01 17.18
CA LYS A 339 -33.28 -6.41 16.73
C LYS A 339 -32.48 -6.55 15.43
N VAL A 340 -31.51 -5.68 15.20
CA VAL A 340 -30.65 -5.72 14.02
C VAL A 340 -29.48 -6.68 14.29
N SER A 341 -28.94 -7.31 13.25
CA SER A 341 -27.89 -8.31 13.36
C SER A 341 -26.66 -7.79 14.12
N LEU A 342 -26.39 -8.36 15.30
CA LEU A 342 -25.22 -8.03 16.12
C LEU A 342 -23.91 -8.36 15.41
N ASP A 343 -23.90 -9.40 14.58
CA ASP A 343 -22.73 -9.76 13.77
C ASP A 343 -22.30 -8.62 12.85
N LYS A 344 -23.24 -7.94 12.16
CA LYS A 344 -22.91 -6.76 11.33
C LYS A 344 -22.37 -5.59 12.15
N LEU A 345 -22.79 -5.43 13.41
CA LEU A 345 -22.26 -4.41 14.30
C LEU A 345 -20.80 -4.71 14.66
N TYR A 346 -20.49 -5.95 15.07
CA TYR A 346 -19.12 -6.38 15.36
C TYR A 346 -18.21 -6.33 14.13
N MET A 347 -18.71 -6.71 12.94
CA MET A 347 -17.99 -6.56 11.68
C MET A 347 -17.66 -5.08 11.39
N SER A 348 -18.65 -4.19 11.59
CA SER A 348 -18.46 -2.75 11.38
C SER A 348 -17.47 -2.16 12.38
N ALA A 349 -17.50 -2.60 13.65
CA ALA A 349 -16.53 -2.21 14.67
C ALA A 349 -15.10 -2.64 14.31
N ALA A 350 -14.92 -3.89 13.89
CA ALA A 350 -13.61 -4.39 13.45
C ALA A 350 -13.06 -3.59 12.26
N ASN A 351 -13.90 -3.31 11.25
CA ASN A 351 -13.51 -2.49 10.10
C ASN A 351 -13.19 -1.05 10.49
N HIS A 352 -13.94 -0.45 11.42
CA HIS A 352 -13.67 0.91 11.90
C HIS A 352 -12.32 0.99 12.61
N VAL A 353 -12.03 0.06 13.52
CA VAL A 353 -10.72 -0.02 14.21
C VAL A 353 -9.58 -0.17 13.21
N PHE A 354 -9.78 -0.98 12.17
CA PHE A 354 -8.80 -1.13 11.09
C PHE A 354 -8.54 0.19 10.34
N GLU A 355 -9.59 0.83 9.80
CA GLU A 355 -9.46 2.04 8.98
C GLU A 355 -8.95 3.26 9.76
N ARG A 356 -9.47 3.51 10.97
CA ARG A 356 -9.13 4.72 11.73
C ARG A 356 -7.88 4.60 12.58
N LYS A 357 -7.52 3.40 13.05
CA LYS A 357 -6.37 3.21 13.96
C LYS A 357 -5.25 2.42 13.31
N MET A 358 -5.53 1.25 12.75
CA MET A 358 -4.48 0.34 12.30
C MET A 358 -3.81 0.80 11.00
N LYS A 359 -4.59 1.17 9.98
CA LYS A 359 -4.10 1.61 8.66
C LYS A 359 -3.18 2.83 8.71
N PRO A 360 -3.50 3.94 9.43
CA PRO A 360 -2.58 5.07 9.53
C PRO A 360 -1.26 4.72 10.23
N LEU A 361 -1.30 3.89 11.29
CA LEU A 361 -0.09 3.45 11.98
C LEU A 361 0.86 2.66 11.06
N ILE A 362 0.31 1.80 10.20
CA ILE A 362 1.10 1.02 9.23
C ILE A 362 1.70 1.93 8.14
N LEU A 363 0.93 2.92 7.65
CA LEU A 363 1.42 3.88 6.67
C LEU A 363 2.54 4.77 7.24
N GLU A 364 2.44 5.18 8.51
CA GLU A 364 3.49 5.94 9.19
C GLU A 364 4.77 5.14 9.39
N GLN A 365 4.67 3.86 9.77
CA GLN A 365 5.84 2.99 9.91
C GLN A 365 6.62 2.88 8.61
N ARG A 366 5.91 2.73 7.49
CA ARG A 366 6.53 2.65 6.16
C ARG A 366 7.27 3.94 5.78
N ARG A 367 6.73 5.11 6.15
CA ARG A 367 7.37 6.41 5.88
C ARG A 367 8.66 6.62 6.68
N LYS A 368 8.76 6.04 7.88
CA LYS A 368 9.92 6.25 8.78
C LYS A 368 11.11 5.34 8.48
N GLY A 369 11.00 4.41 7.52
CA GLY A 369 12.10 3.50 7.14
C GLY A 369 12.62 2.61 8.29
N GLN A 370 11.90 2.56 9.41
CA GLN A 370 12.25 1.71 10.54
C GLN A 370 11.91 0.26 10.16
N GLY A 371 12.93 -0.58 10.12
CA GLY A 371 12.79 -2.02 9.90
C GLY A 371 11.74 -2.62 10.85
N HIS A 372 10.96 -3.56 10.31
CA HIS A 372 9.80 -4.23 10.89
C HIS A 372 10.04 -4.82 12.30
N CYS A 373 10.12 -3.97 13.32
CA CYS A 373 10.04 -4.35 14.72
C CYS A 373 8.63 -4.05 15.22
N SER A 374 7.97 -5.08 15.75
CA SER A 374 6.57 -5.04 16.17
C SER A 374 6.29 -3.89 17.13
N ASN A 375 5.59 -2.87 16.63
CA ASN A 375 5.25 -1.70 17.44
C ASN A 375 4.16 -2.10 18.45
N LYS A 376 4.41 -1.86 19.75
CA LYS A 376 3.50 -2.29 20.84
C LYS A 376 2.07 -1.77 20.65
N ASP A 377 1.91 -0.62 20.00
CA ASP A 377 0.61 -0.01 19.77
C ASP A 377 -0.15 -0.69 18.63
N THR A 378 0.53 -1.10 17.55
CA THR A 378 -0.08 -1.89 16.46
C THR A 378 -0.60 -3.24 16.99
N LEU A 379 0.16 -3.89 17.89
CA LEU A 379 -0.28 -5.13 18.54
C LEU A 379 -1.52 -4.94 19.43
N LYS A 380 -1.61 -3.83 20.18
CA LYS A 380 -2.79 -3.54 21.00
C LYS A 380 -4.03 -3.33 20.14
N VAL A 381 -3.92 -2.53 19.08
CA VAL A 381 -5.03 -2.27 18.14
C VAL A 381 -5.47 -3.56 17.45
N ALA A 382 -4.52 -4.39 17.01
CA ALA A 382 -4.81 -5.69 16.41
C ALA A 382 -5.54 -6.64 17.39
N LYS A 383 -5.16 -6.67 18.67
CA LYS A 383 -5.87 -7.46 19.70
C LYS A 383 -7.31 -6.98 19.91
N THR A 384 -7.55 -5.66 19.92
CA THR A 384 -8.92 -5.12 20.04
C THR A 384 -9.77 -5.51 18.83
N MET A 385 -9.21 -5.41 17.63
CA MET A 385 -9.87 -5.85 16.39
C MET A 385 -10.20 -7.35 16.41
N MET A 386 -9.23 -8.20 16.82
CA MET A 386 -9.44 -9.64 16.95
C MET A 386 -10.55 -9.98 17.95
N LYS A 387 -10.65 -9.26 19.08
CA LYS A 387 -11.73 -9.44 20.05
C LYS A 387 -13.11 -9.18 19.42
N TYR A 388 -13.26 -8.10 18.64
CA TYR A 388 -14.53 -7.83 17.96
C TYR A 388 -14.90 -8.92 16.95
N ILE A 389 -13.92 -9.43 16.20
CA ILE A 389 -14.15 -10.52 15.23
C ILE A 389 -14.56 -11.81 15.95
N GLN A 390 -13.97 -12.12 17.12
CA GLN A 390 -14.34 -13.29 17.92
C GLN A 390 -15.75 -13.21 18.53
N CYS A 391 -16.32 -12.01 18.68
CA CYS A 391 -17.68 -11.83 19.17
C CYS A 391 -18.77 -12.04 18.09
N ILE A 392 -18.38 -12.26 16.82
CA ILE A 392 -19.30 -12.57 15.72
C ILE A 392 -19.77 -14.03 15.89
N GLN A 393 -21.10 -14.24 15.92
CA GLN A 393 -21.70 -15.56 16.13
C GLN A 393 -21.56 -16.45 14.88
N SER A 394 -21.73 -15.89 13.69
CA SER A 394 -21.51 -16.60 12.43
C SER A 394 -20.02 -16.82 12.15
N PRO A 395 -19.53 -18.08 12.14
CA PRO A 395 -18.12 -18.36 11.87
C PRO A 395 -17.70 -17.99 10.44
N GLU A 396 -18.63 -18.10 9.47
CA GLU A 396 -18.40 -17.68 8.08
C GLU A 396 -18.14 -16.18 7.99
N TRP A 397 -18.94 -15.37 8.70
CA TRP A 397 -18.79 -13.91 8.66
C TRP A 397 -17.56 -13.43 9.44
N ALA A 398 -17.21 -14.11 10.55
CA ALA A 398 -15.99 -13.86 11.29
C ALA A 398 -14.75 -14.08 10.40
N ALA A 399 -14.70 -15.23 9.71
CA ALA A 399 -13.61 -15.59 8.81
C ALA A 399 -13.55 -14.65 7.59
N ALA A 400 -14.69 -14.31 6.98
CA ALA A 400 -14.75 -13.39 5.85
C ALA A 400 -14.30 -11.96 6.22
N THR A 401 -14.67 -11.48 7.41
CA THR A 401 -14.25 -10.15 7.90
C THR A 401 -12.75 -10.11 8.17
N ALA A 402 -12.22 -11.12 8.86
CA ALA A 402 -10.78 -11.24 9.07
C ALA A 402 -10.02 -11.30 7.73
N HIS A 403 -10.54 -12.05 6.75
CA HIS A 403 -9.92 -12.18 5.44
C HIS A 403 -9.93 -10.88 4.65
N LYS A 404 -11.04 -10.13 4.68
CA LYS A 404 -11.14 -8.81 4.04
C LYS A 404 -10.06 -7.87 4.58
N ILE A 405 -9.94 -7.79 5.91
CA ILE A 405 -8.93 -6.98 6.58
C ILE A 405 -7.52 -7.44 6.20
N ALA A 406 -7.27 -8.75 6.14
CA ALA A 406 -5.99 -9.31 5.74
C ALA A 406 -5.59 -8.98 4.28
N GLN A 407 -6.56 -8.82 3.36
CA GLN A 407 -6.28 -8.42 1.97
C GLN A 407 -5.82 -6.97 1.86
N GLU A 408 -6.35 -6.09 2.70
CA GLU A 408 -6.01 -4.66 2.69
C GLU A 408 -4.66 -4.36 3.36
N LEU A 409 -4.11 -5.33 4.10
CA LEU A 409 -2.78 -5.22 4.69
C LEU A 409 -1.67 -5.36 3.63
N PRO A 410 -0.62 -4.52 3.70
CA PRO A 410 0.55 -4.67 2.85
C PRO A 410 1.31 -5.97 3.19
N ALA A 411 2.11 -6.45 2.24
CA ALA A 411 3.01 -7.59 2.49
C ALA A 411 3.96 -7.28 3.66
N GLY A 412 4.13 -8.26 4.55
CA GLY A 412 4.93 -8.13 5.77
C GLY A 412 4.36 -8.94 6.94
N TYR A 413 4.94 -8.72 8.12
CA TYR A 413 4.63 -9.46 9.34
C TYR A 413 3.15 -9.36 9.74
N GLU A 414 2.55 -8.17 9.67
CA GLU A 414 1.16 -7.91 10.05
C GLU A 414 0.18 -8.73 9.19
N LYS A 415 0.42 -8.79 7.88
CA LYS A 415 -0.41 -9.58 6.96
C LYS A 415 -0.30 -11.06 7.22
N THR A 416 0.92 -11.56 7.45
CA THR A 416 1.14 -12.97 7.79
C THR A 416 0.43 -13.37 9.07
N LYS A 417 0.48 -12.52 10.11
CA LYS A 417 -0.25 -12.76 11.37
C LYS A 417 -1.78 -12.66 11.21
N ALA A 418 -2.27 -11.75 10.38
CA ALA A 418 -3.70 -11.66 10.09
C ALA A 418 -4.20 -12.91 9.33
N LEU A 419 -3.43 -13.42 8.36
CA LEU A 419 -3.75 -14.65 7.63
C LEU A 419 -3.66 -15.90 8.53
N GLU A 420 -2.70 -15.96 9.46
CA GLU A 420 -2.64 -17.01 10.49
C GLU A 420 -3.92 -17.01 11.34
N PHE A 421 -4.38 -15.83 11.76
CA PHE A 421 -5.65 -15.68 12.46
C PHE A 421 -6.85 -16.13 11.59
N CYS A 422 -6.88 -15.80 10.30
CA CYS A 422 -7.90 -16.32 9.37
C CYS A 422 -7.90 -17.86 9.29
N LEU A 423 -6.74 -18.51 9.32
CA LEU A 423 -6.65 -19.98 9.34
C LEU A 423 -7.25 -20.54 10.64
N THR A 424 -6.93 -19.94 11.79
CA THR A 424 -7.52 -20.39 13.08
C THR A 424 -9.04 -20.27 13.11
N LEU A 425 -9.60 -19.21 12.52
CA LEU A 425 -11.05 -19.03 12.38
C LEU A 425 -11.66 -20.01 11.38
N GLY A 426 -10.98 -20.29 10.27
CA GLY A 426 -11.40 -21.30 9.28
C GLY A 426 -11.41 -22.71 9.86
N ASP A 427 -10.41 -23.08 10.65
CA ASP A 427 -10.37 -24.36 11.35
C ASP A 427 -11.47 -24.45 12.42
N ALA A 428 -11.71 -23.37 13.17
CA ALA A 428 -12.80 -23.31 14.13
C ALA A 428 -14.18 -23.40 13.44
N TRP A 429 -14.33 -22.81 12.25
CA TRP A 429 -15.52 -22.95 11.42
C TRP A 429 -15.75 -24.42 11.10
N LEU A 430 -14.77 -25.13 10.54
CA LEU A 430 -14.90 -26.54 10.12
C LEU A 430 -15.07 -27.53 11.27
N LYS A 431 -14.64 -27.19 12.50
CA LYS A 431 -14.83 -28.02 13.70
C LYS A 431 -16.27 -28.07 14.23
N ASN A 432 -17.18 -27.23 13.74
CA ASN A 432 -18.57 -27.23 14.19
C ASN A 432 -19.32 -28.48 13.67
N PRO A 433 -19.85 -29.35 14.56
CA PRO A 433 -20.46 -30.62 14.17
C PRO A 433 -21.80 -30.46 13.44
N ASN A 434 -22.50 -29.34 13.64
CA ASN A 434 -23.84 -29.08 13.08
C ASN A 434 -23.81 -28.33 11.72
N LEU A 435 -22.68 -28.35 11.00
CA LEU A 435 -22.55 -27.66 9.72
C LEU A 435 -23.25 -28.40 8.57
N GLU A 436 -24.01 -27.65 7.77
CA GLU A 436 -24.51 -28.10 6.48
C GLU A 436 -23.35 -28.45 5.52
N GLU A 437 -23.56 -29.45 4.67
CA GLU A 437 -22.57 -29.92 3.68
C GLU A 437 -22.07 -28.79 2.76
N ALA A 438 -22.99 -27.92 2.30
CA ALA A 438 -22.66 -26.78 1.45
C ALA A 438 -21.87 -25.69 2.19
N ALA A 439 -22.09 -25.52 3.50
CA ALA A 439 -21.29 -24.61 4.33
C ALA A 439 -19.90 -25.19 4.61
N ARG A 440 -19.80 -26.51 4.79
CA ARG A 440 -18.51 -27.22 4.95
C ARG A 440 -17.65 -27.11 3.69
N ALA A 441 -18.22 -27.34 2.50
CA ALA A 441 -17.51 -27.16 1.23
C ALA A 441 -17.01 -25.71 1.03
N ARG A 442 -17.81 -24.70 1.42
CA ARG A 442 -17.39 -23.29 1.43
C ARG A 442 -16.24 -23.04 2.42
N GLY A 443 -16.29 -23.65 3.60
CA GLY A 443 -15.20 -23.57 4.58
C GLY A 443 -13.89 -24.19 4.09
N GLU A 444 -13.94 -25.35 3.44
CA GLU A 444 -12.76 -26.04 2.89
C GLU A 444 -12.12 -25.26 1.73
N THR A 445 -12.94 -24.72 0.82
CA THR A 445 -12.47 -23.85 -0.28
C THR A 445 -11.89 -22.53 0.25
N PHE A 446 -12.48 -21.95 1.30
CA PHE A 446 -11.90 -20.80 2.00
C PHE A 446 -10.55 -21.14 2.65
N LEU A 447 -10.46 -22.23 3.41
CA LEU A 447 -9.25 -22.63 4.12
C LEU A 447 -8.09 -22.93 3.16
N SER A 448 -8.35 -23.65 2.07
CA SER A 448 -7.34 -23.94 1.04
C SER A 448 -6.82 -22.66 0.37
N LYS A 449 -7.70 -21.70 0.06
CA LYS A 449 -7.31 -20.40 -0.50
C LYS A 449 -6.49 -19.56 0.49
N VAL A 450 -6.93 -19.48 1.75
CA VAL A 450 -6.22 -18.72 2.80
C VAL A 450 -4.87 -19.37 3.10
N LYS A 451 -4.78 -20.71 3.12
CA LYS A 451 -3.54 -21.45 3.35
C LYS A 451 -2.50 -21.12 2.29
N LEU A 452 -2.89 -21.11 1.01
CA LEU A 452 -1.98 -20.73 -0.08
C LEU A 452 -1.51 -19.26 0.05
N GLN A 453 -2.40 -18.35 0.42
CA GLN A 453 -2.03 -16.94 0.63
C GLN A 453 -1.13 -16.75 1.86
N PHE A 454 -1.40 -17.47 2.95
CA PHE A 454 -0.58 -17.49 4.15
C PHE A 454 0.83 -17.99 3.81
N GLN A 455 0.94 -19.11 3.10
CA GLN A 455 2.24 -19.67 2.69
C GLN A 455 3.05 -18.68 1.86
N ARG A 456 2.43 -18.01 0.87
CA ARG A 456 3.09 -16.98 0.06
C ARG A 456 3.53 -15.77 0.90
N SER A 457 2.64 -15.24 1.74
CA SER A 457 2.91 -14.08 2.61
C SER A 457 3.98 -14.38 3.66
N ALA A 458 3.95 -15.58 4.26
CA ALA A 458 4.93 -16.02 5.24
C ALA A 458 6.30 -16.19 4.57
N THR A 459 6.36 -16.83 3.40
CA THR A 459 7.59 -16.96 2.60
C THR A 459 8.18 -15.60 2.22
N GLU A 460 7.34 -14.66 1.77
CA GLU A 460 7.74 -13.28 1.48
C GLU A 460 8.29 -12.57 2.73
N ASN A 461 7.63 -12.73 3.88
CA ASN A 461 8.08 -12.14 5.14
C ASN A 461 9.44 -12.71 5.58
N THR A 462 9.66 -14.03 5.47
CA THR A 462 10.95 -14.67 5.77
C THR A 462 12.06 -14.13 4.86
N LEU A 463 11.80 -13.93 3.57
CA LEU A 463 12.78 -13.34 2.63
C LEU A 463 13.14 -11.89 3.01
N ILE A 464 12.16 -11.08 3.40
CA ILE A 464 12.40 -9.69 3.80
C ILE A 464 13.22 -9.65 5.10
N MET A 465 12.86 -10.46 6.09
CA MET A 465 13.55 -10.52 7.39
C MET A 465 15.00 -11.02 7.27
N SER A 466 15.26 -11.93 6.32
CA SER A 466 16.59 -12.48 6.05
C SER A 466 17.44 -11.64 5.09
N GLN A 467 16.97 -10.46 4.67
CA GLN A 467 17.62 -9.59 3.67
C GLN A 467 17.78 -10.24 2.28
N LEU A 468 16.94 -11.23 1.96
CA LEU A 468 16.90 -11.96 0.70
C LEU A 468 15.71 -11.55 -0.19
N GLY A 469 15.04 -10.43 0.12
CA GLY A 469 13.84 -9.91 -0.56
C GLY A 469 14.08 -9.28 -1.93
N SER A 470 14.86 -9.91 -2.81
CA SER A 470 15.06 -9.45 -4.19
C SER A 470 13.77 -9.60 -5.01
N PRO A 471 13.53 -8.75 -6.04
CA PRO A 471 12.32 -8.84 -6.86
C PRO A 471 12.20 -10.17 -7.61
N GLU A 472 13.32 -10.86 -7.84
CA GLU A 472 13.36 -12.18 -8.47
C GLU A 472 12.90 -13.27 -7.50
N HIS A 473 13.38 -13.23 -6.25
CA HIS A 473 12.97 -14.18 -5.21
C HIS A 473 11.49 -14.00 -4.84
N LEU A 474 11.01 -12.75 -4.76
CA LEU A 474 9.62 -12.45 -4.44
C LEU A 474 8.63 -13.03 -5.48
N LYS A 475 9.01 -13.11 -6.77
CA LYS A 475 8.22 -13.77 -7.82
C LYS A 475 8.09 -15.28 -7.63
N LEU A 476 9.06 -15.90 -6.95
CA LEU A 476 9.11 -17.35 -6.71
C LEU A 476 8.41 -17.78 -5.41
N THR A 477 7.84 -16.86 -4.63
CA THR A 477 7.10 -17.17 -3.39
C THR A 477 5.94 -18.15 -3.57
N GLY A 478 5.38 -18.25 -4.79
CA GLY A 478 4.36 -19.25 -5.14
C GLY A 478 4.90 -20.63 -5.56
N LEU A 479 6.21 -20.79 -5.70
CA LEU A 479 6.91 -22.01 -6.14
C LEU A 479 8.09 -22.29 -5.19
N PRO A 480 7.83 -22.84 -3.99
CA PRO A 480 8.82 -22.92 -2.92
C PRO A 480 10.03 -23.80 -3.29
N ASP A 481 9.85 -24.87 -4.06
CA ASP A 481 10.97 -25.71 -4.51
C ASP A 481 11.97 -24.92 -5.38
N ARG A 482 11.45 -24.11 -6.32
CA ARG A 482 12.27 -23.27 -7.21
C ARG A 482 12.91 -22.11 -6.45
N LEU A 483 12.19 -21.54 -5.47
CA LEU A 483 12.74 -20.51 -4.61
C LEU A 483 13.93 -21.04 -3.80
N ILE A 484 13.81 -22.21 -3.18
CA ILE A 484 14.92 -22.81 -2.41
C ILE A 484 16.14 -23.05 -3.30
N VAL A 485 15.95 -23.55 -4.53
CA VAL A 485 17.03 -23.69 -5.52
C VAL A 485 17.70 -22.34 -5.81
N ALA A 486 16.92 -21.30 -6.12
CA ALA A 486 17.45 -19.97 -6.40
C ALA A 486 18.20 -19.36 -5.21
N LEU A 487 17.73 -19.61 -3.97
CA LEU A 487 18.40 -19.14 -2.76
C LEU A 487 19.77 -19.79 -2.56
N TYR A 488 19.92 -21.08 -2.88
CA TYR A 488 21.24 -21.73 -2.83
C TYR A 488 22.16 -21.38 -4.01
N GLU A 489 21.61 -20.85 -5.10
CA GLU A 489 22.36 -20.29 -6.24
C GLU A 489 22.72 -18.80 -6.05
N HIS A 490 22.41 -18.23 -4.89
CA HIS A 490 22.67 -16.82 -4.59
C HIS A 490 24.17 -16.48 -4.59
N SER A 491 24.53 -15.34 -5.16
CA SER A 491 25.93 -14.89 -5.33
C SER A 491 26.72 -14.76 -4.01
N SER A 492 26.02 -14.53 -2.90
CA SER A 492 26.66 -14.48 -1.57
C SER A 492 27.31 -15.80 -1.17
N VAL A 493 26.91 -16.94 -1.74
CA VAL A 493 27.55 -18.23 -1.49
C VAL A 493 28.99 -18.21 -2.02
N GLU A 494 29.20 -17.77 -3.26
CA GLU A 494 30.54 -17.68 -3.88
C GLU A 494 31.42 -16.61 -3.23
N GLN A 495 30.83 -15.45 -2.90
CA GLN A 495 31.54 -14.34 -2.26
C GLN A 495 32.15 -14.74 -0.91
N ARG A 496 31.46 -15.59 -0.13
CA ARG A 496 31.98 -16.12 1.15
C ARG A 496 33.29 -16.90 1.00
N PHE A 497 33.56 -17.50 -0.15
CA PHE A 497 34.81 -18.24 -0.39
C PHE A 497 35.92 -17.33 -0.93
N ARG A 498 35.59 -16.27 -1.68
CA ARG A 498 36.58 -15.39 -2.32
C ARG A 498 37.01 -14.20 -1.46
N GLU A 499 36.14 -13.69 -0.59
CA GLU A 499 36.38 -12.46 0.19
C GLU A 499 36.53 -12.79 1.68
N THR A 500 37.75 -12.63 2.20
CA THR A 500 38.15 -13.14 3.54
C THR A 500 37.86 -12.17 4.71
N THR A 501 37.27 -10.98 4.52
CA THR A 501 37.12 -10.01 5.62
C THR A 501 35.83 -9.18 5.61
N GLY A 502 35.10 -9.19 6.74
CA GLY A 502 34.30 -8.05 7.23
C GLY A 502 32.83 -7.90 6.78
N LEU A 503 32.33 -8.67 5.81
CA LEU A 503 30.95 -8.54 5.33
C LEU A 503 29.97 -9.48 6.08
N VAL A 504 28.84 -8.92 6.53
CA VAL A 504 27.74 -9.71 7.11
C VAL A 504 26.90 -10.27 5.96
N TYR A 505 26.95 -11.58 5.77
CA TYR A 505 26.20 -12.28 4.73
C TYR A 505 24.85 -12.80 5.26
N PRO A 506 23.78 -12.83 4.41
CA PRO A 506 22.49 -13.37 4.80
C PRO A 506 22.55 -14.87 5.07
N ASP A 507 21.91 -15.34 6.14
CA ASP A 507 21.84 -16.77 6.48
C ASP A 507 20.79 -17.48 5.62
N ILE A 508 21.26 -18.04 4.50
CA ILE A 508 20.44 -18.78 3.54
C ILE A 508 19.90 -20.07 4.16
N HIS A 509 20.67 -20.75 5.04
CA HIS A 509 20.23 -22.01 5.65
C HIS A 509 19.04 -21.81 6.58
N ALA A 510 19.10 -20.78 7.43
CA ALA A 510 17.98 -20.42 8.30
C ALA A 510 16.73 -20.05 7.49
N ALA A 511 16.88 -19.20 6.46
CA ALA A 511 15.77 -18.79 5.59
C ALA A 511 15.15 -19.99 4.85
N VAL A 512 15.97 -20.86 4.25
CA VAL A 512 15.50 -22.06 3.55
C VAL A 512 14.79 -23.03 4.49
N LYS A 513 15.31 -23.25 5.71
CA LYS A 513 14.68 -24.12 6.71
C LYS A 513 13.29 -23.60 7.11
N GLU A 514 13.17 -22.31 7.31
CA GLU A 514 11.88 -21.67 7.63
C GLU A 514 10.91 -21.75 6.43
N ILE A 515 11.36 -21.44 5.21
CA ILE A 515 10.53 -21.54 3.98
C ILE A 515 10.06 -22.98 3.75
N ALA A 516 10.92 -23.97 3.95
CA ALA A 516 10.56 -25.38 3.83
C ALA A 516 9.50 -25.78 4.86
N SER A 517 9.61 -25.28 6.10
CA SER A 517 8.63 -25.53 7.16
C SER A 517 7.26 -24.88 6.89
N ILE A 518 7.23 -23.68 6.32
CA ILE A 518 6.00 -22.96 5.94
C ILE A 518 5.25 -23.72 4.84
N ASN A 519 5.99 -24.24 3.86
CA ASN A 519 5.42 -24.83 2.65
C ASN A 519 5.30 -26.36 2.69
N ASN A 520 5.75 -27.02 3.77
CA ASN A 520 5.85 -28.49 3.88
C ASN A 520 6.65 -29.12 2.73
N VAL A 521 7.79 -28.53 2.41
CA VAL A 521 8.69 -29.02 1.35
C VAL A 521 9.77 -29.92 1.94
N ASP A 522 10.05 -31.03 1.27
CA ASP A 522 11.15 -31.93 1.64
C ASP A 522 12.51 -31.31 1.26
N LEU A 523 13.12 -30.64 2.23
CA LEU A 523 14.43 -30.00 2.06
C LEU A 523 15.54 -31.01 1.77
N VAL A 524 15.46 -32.24 2.31
CA VAL A 524 16.49 -33.28 2.09
C VAL A 524 16.47 -33.70 0.63
N LYS A 525 15.27 -33.93 0.07
CA LYS A 525 15.10 -34.27 -1.34
C LYS A 525 15.64 -33.17 -2.26
N ILE A 526 15.36 -31.89 -1.99
CA ILE A 526 15.90 -30.78 -2.79
C ILE A 526 17.43 -30.74 -2.71
N ARG A 527 18.01 -30.88 -1.51
CA ARG A 527 19.47 -30.93 -1.34
C ARG A 527 20.09 -32.08 -2.12
N CYS A 528 19.51 -33.28 -2.09
CA CYS A 528 19.98 -34.41 -2.89
C CYS A 528 19.96 -34.13 -4.40
N ILE A 529 18.91 -33.48 -4.91
CA ILE A 529 18.81 -33.07 -6.32
C ILE A 529 19.88 -32.03 -6.67
N LEU A 530 20.13 -31.06 -5.78
CA LEU A 530 21.17 -30.04 -5.98
C LEU A 530 22.58 -30.63 -5.95
N LEU A 531 22.85 -31.58 -5.05
CA LEU A 531 24.10 -32.32 -4.99
C LEU A 531 24.33 -33.11 -6.29
N GLU A 532 23.30 -33.79 -6.81
CA GLU A 532 23.38 -34.48 -8.10
C GLU A 532 23.68 -33.50 -9.24
N LYS A 533 22.96 -32.37 -9.28
CA LYS A 533 23.12 -31.31 -10.28
C LYS A 533 24.55 -30.77 -10.32
N TRP A 534 25.13 -30.45 -9.17
CA TRP A 534 26.42 -29.75 -9.10
C TRP A 534 27.63 -30.69 -9.11
N ILE A 535 27.51 -31.90 -8.57
CA ILE A 535 28.59 -32.90 -8.64
C ILE A 535 28.66 -33.50 -10.05
N CYS A 536 27.52 -33.88 -10.63
CA CYS A 536 27.47 -34.51 -11.95
C CYS A 536 27.33 -33.53 -13.11
N LYS A 537 27.22 -32.22 -12.83
CA LYS A 537 26.96 -31.15 -13.81
C LYS A 537 25.80 -31.49 -14.76
N THR A 538 24.71 -32.08 -14.25
CA THR A 538 23.55 -32.50 -15.07
C THR A 538 22.71 -31.27 -15.48
N GLY A 539 23.18 -30.53 -16.48
CA GLY A 539 22.53 -29.33 -17.01
C GLY A 539 22.75 -29.12 -18.52
N PRO A 540 22.00 -28.20 -19.17
CA PRO A 540 22.06 -28.01 -20.62
C PRO A 540 23.39 -27.42 -21.14
N ALA A 541 24.30 -26.98 -20.27
CA ALA A 541 25.59 -26.39 -20.63
C ALA A 541 26.73 -27.42 -20.86
N VAL A 542 26.48 -28.71 -20.62
CA VAL A 542 27.50 -29.79 -20.71
C VAL A 542 28.13 -29.92 -22.10
N THR A 543 27.43 -29.52 -23.16
CA THR A 543 27.83 -29.79 -24.55
C THR A 543 28.91 -28.86 -25.12
N LYS A 544 29.35 -27.83 -24.39
CA LYS A 544 30.47 -26.96 -24.82
C LYS A 544 31.73 -27.03 -23.95
N GLU A 545 31.63 -27.49 -22.70
CA GLU A 545 32.74 -27.43 -21.75
C GLU A 545 33.56 -28.73 -21.62
N LEU A 546 33.07 -29.85 -22.15
CA LEU A 546 33.79 -31.14 -22.09
C LEU A 546 35.13 -31.13 -22.84
N GLY A 547 35.36 -30.14 -23.72
CA GLY A 547 36.59 -30.01 -24.50
C GLY A 547 37.73 -29.24 -23.81
N ASN A 548 37.45 -28.42 -22.79
CA ASN A 548 38.41 -27.51 -22.15
C ASN A 548 38.45 -27.70 -20.61
N GLN A 549 38.45 -28.93 -20.12
CA GLN A 549 38.65 -29.21 -18.69
C GLN A 549 40.15 -29.14 -18.35
N ASP A 550 40.66 -27.96 -18.01
CA ASP A 550 41.79 -27.88 -17.07
C ASP A 550 41.31 -28.63 -15.81
N CYS A 551 41.98 -29.71 -15.43
CA CYS A 551 41.50 -30.56 -14.34
C CYS A 551 41.58 -29.77 -13.02
N PHE A 552 40.42 -29.44 -12.46
CA PHE A 552 40.29 -28.58 -11.30
C PHE A 552 40.95 -29.19 -10.07
N THR A 553 42.00 -28.55 -9.59
CA THR A 553 42.69 -28.90 -8.34
C THR A 553 42.13 -28.12 -7.14
N ASP A 554 41.33 -27.08 -7.39
CA ASP A 554 40.84 -26.16 -6.36
C ASP A 554 39.32 -25.96 -6.45
N ILE A 555 38.66 -25.90 -5.29
CA ILE A 555 37.23 -25.61 -5.14
C ILE A 555 36.96 -24.13 -5.45
N GLU A 556 37.93 -23.25 -5.22
CA GLU A 556 37.77 -21.81 -5.39
C GLU A 556 37.57 -21.38 -6.87
N GLU A 557 37.88 -22.28 -7.81
CA GLU A 557 37.68 -22.09 -9.25
C GLU A 557 36.32 -22.59 -9.74
N ASP A 558 35.62 -23.44 -8.98
CA ASP A 558 34.34 -24.04 -9.38
C ASP A 558 33.18 -23.60 -8.46
N PRO A 559 32.28 -22.71 -8.94
CA PRO A 559 31.18 -22.18 -8.13
C PRO A 559 30.15 -23.27 -7.75
N ASP A 560 30.00 -24.34 -8.54
CA ASP A 560 29.11 -25.45 -8.21
C ASP A 560 29.65 -26.24 -7.02
N LEU A 561 30.97 -26.42 -6.92
CA LEU A 561 31.59 -27.08 -5.76
C LEU A 561 31.53 -26.22 -4.50
N MET A 562 31.71 -24.89 -4.62
CA MET A 562 31.48 -23.98 -3.49
C MET A 562 30.06 -24.14 -2.92
N ARG A 563 29.04 -24.25 -3.79
CA ARG A 563 27.65 -24.46 -3.39
C ARG A 563 27.43 -25.82 -2.74
N VAL A 564 28.05 -26.89 -3.26
CA VAL A 564 28.03 -28.23 -2.64
C VAL A 564 28.58 -28.19 -1.22
N VAL A 565 29.76 -27.60 -1.04
CA VAL A 565 30.39 -27.43 0.29
C VAL A 565 29.47 -26.62 1.20
N TYR A 566 28.91 -25.51 0.71
CA TYR A 566 28.01 -24.67 1.49
C TYR A 566 26.73 -25.40 1.94
N ILE A 567 26.11 -26.24 1.10
CA ILE A 567 24.96 -27.06 1.49
C ILE A 567 25.33 -28.02 2.61
N LEU A 568 26.46 -28.71 2.46
CA LEU A 568 26.88 -29.75 3.39
C LEU A 568 27.37 -29.20 4.73
N GLN A 569 27.86 -27.95 4.78
CA GLN A 569 28.20 -27.25 6.03
C GLN A 569 27.01 -27.06 6.99
N SER A 570 25.77 -27.19 6.51
CA SER A 570 24.59 -27.10 7.38
C SER A 570 24.30 -28.38 8.18
N CYS A 571 25.00 -29.47 7.88
CA CYS A 571 24.88 -30.76 8.53
C CYS A 571 26.15 -31.07 9.35
N PRO A 572 26.08 -31.97 10.35
CA PRO A 572 27.27 -32.56 10.97
C PRO A 572 28.23 -33.12 9.92
N VAL A 573 29.54 -33.05 10.20
CA VAL A 573 30.58 -33.47 9.25
C VAL A 573 30.44 -34.96 8.91
N GLU A 574 30.06 -35.78 9.88
CA GLU A 574 29.82 -37.21 9.72
C GLU A 574 28.70 -37.49 8.71
N ASP A 575 27.59 -36.75 8.80
CA ASP A 575 26.46 -36.89 7.87
C ASP A 575 26.85 -36.46 6.46
N ALA A 576 27.60 -35.37 6.32
CA ALA A 576 28.13 -34.92 5.03
C ALA A 576 29.06 -35.96 4.40
N VAL A 577 29.93 -36.59 5.20
CA VAL A 577 30.81 -37.66 4.76
C VAL A 577 30.01 -38.90 4.36
N HIS A 578 28.99 -39.29 5.13
CA HIS A 578 28.10 -40.41 4.82
C HIS A 578 27.33 -40.22 3.51
N LEU A 579 26.95 -38.98 3.17
CA LEU A 579 26.27 -38.67 1.91
C LEU A 579 27.20 -38.77 0.68
N LEU A 580 28.45 -38.33 0.79
CA LEU A 580 29.38 -38.29 -0.34
C LEU A 580 30.23 -39.55 -0.51
N LYS A 581 30.54 -40.28 0.57
CA LYS A 581 31.36 -41.51 0.52
C LYS A 581 30.87 -42.56 -0.50
N PRO A 582 29.57 -42.86 -0.61
CA PRO A 582 29.09 -43.83 -1.60
C PRO A 582 29.36 -43.42 -3.06
N VAL A 583 29.47 -42.12 -3.34
CA VAL A 583 29.76 -41.60 -4.70
C VAL A 583 31.14 -42.07 -5.18
N LEU A 584 32.09 -42.30 -4.26
CA LEU A 584 33.46 -42.70 -4.61
C LEU A 584 33.56 -44.13 -5.17
N THR A 585 32.60 -45.00 -4.84
CA THR A 585 32.62 -46.43 -5.20
C THR A 585 31.44 -46.89 -6.04
N ALA A 586 30.30 -46.21 -5.96
CA ALA A 586 29.09 -46.59 -6.70
C ALA A 586 29.25 -46.45 -8.21
N GLU A 587 28.47 -47.24 -8.96
CA GLU A 587 28.39 -47.17 -10.43
C GLU A 587 27.42 -46.09 -10.91
N THR A 588 26.32 -45.88 -10.17
CA THR A 588 25.30 -44.86 -10.42
C THR A 588 25.15 -43.96 -9.20
N TRP A 589 24.54 -42.79 -9.39
CA TRP A 589 24.30 -41.84 -8.30
C TRP A 589 23.52 -42.50 -7.13
N PRO A 590 24.06 -42.50 -5.90
CA PRO A 590 23.54 -43.32 -4.81
C PRO A 590 22.27 -42.75 -4.14
N LEU A 591 21.96 -41.47 -4.37
CA LEU A 591 20.83 -40.78 -3.71
C LEU A 591 19.57 -40.71 -4.59
N SER A 592 19.59 -41.30 -5.79
CA SER A 592 18.46 -41.35 -6.72
C SER A 592 18.40 -42.69 -7.45
N THR A 593 17.20 -43.23 -7.66
CA THR A 593 17.00 -44.52 -8.35
C THR A 593 17.22 -44.45 -9.86
N SER A 594 17.24 -43.25 -10.45
CA SER A 594 17.41 -43.00 -11.88
C SER A 594 18.53 -42.02 -12.20
N GLY A 595 19.54 -41.92 -11.33
CA GLY A 595 20.62 -40.95 -11.48
C GLY A 595 21.68 -41.37 -12.52
N PRO A 596 22.58 -40.45 -12.91
CA PRO A 596 23.58 -40.69 -13.94
C PRO A 596 24.59 -41.75 -13.51
N ARG A 597 25.23 -42.39 -14.49
CA ARG A 597 26.42 -43.23 -14.27
C ARG A 597 27.57 -42.34 -13.78
N LEU A 598 28.24 -42.78 -12.73
CA LEU A 598 29.33 -42.05 -12.11
C LEU A 598 30.66 -42.28 -12.83
N THR A 599 31.30 -41.19 -13.22
CA THR A 599 32.65 -41.15 -13.79
C THR A 599 33.67 -40.85 -12.70
N PHE A 600 34.96 -41.05 -12.97
CA PHE A 600 36.04 -40.61 -12.10
C PHE A 600 36.10 -39.08 -11.96
N CYS A 601 35.59 -38.31 -12.93
CA CYS A 601 35.42 -36.87 -12.77
C CYS A 601 34.42 -36.55 -11.63
N HIS A 602 33.26 -37.22 -11.60
CA HIS A 602 32.29 -37.05 -10.51
C HIS A 602 32.88 -37.48 -9.16
N ARG A 603 33.64 -38.58 -9.13
CA ARG A 603 34.32 -39.06 -7.92
C ARG A 603 35.39 -38.09 -7.43
N THR A 604 36.16 -37.48 -8.34
CA THR A 604 37.17 -36.46 -8.03
C THR A 604 36.52 -35.25 -7.37
N ARG A 605 35.41 -34.76 -7.94
CA ARG A 605 34.61 -33.65 -7.40
C ARG A 605 34.09 -33.95 -5.99
N ALA A 606 33.55 -35.15 -5.78
CA ALA A 606 33.07 -35.58 -4.46
C ALA A 606 34.22 -35.68 -3.44
N LEU A 607 35.37 -36.22 -3.84
CA LEU A 607 36.55 -36.31 -2.98
C LEU A 607 37.09 -34.92 -2.61
N LEU A 608 37.10 -33.98 -3.57
CA LEU A 608 37.53 -32.60 -3.33
C LEU A 608 36.64 -31.93 -2.27
N CYS A 609 35.32 -32.07 -2.37
CA CYS A 609 34.38 -31.61 -1.34
C CYS A 609 34.63 -32.26 0.03
N LEU A 610 34.87 -33.58 0.07
CA LEU A 610 35.19 -34.31 1.31
C LEU A 610 36.46 -33.80 1.98
N VAL A 611 37.53 -33.58 1.21
CA VAL A 611 38.81 -33.04 1.69
C VAL A 611 38.64 -31.63 2.29
N ARG A 612 37.69 -30.84 1.79
CA ARG A 612 37.40 -29.50 2.32
C ARG A 612 36.50 -29.50 3.55
N LEU A 613 35.58 -30.45 3.64
CA LEU A 613 34.55 -30.51 4.70
C LEU A 613 35.03 -31.20 5.98
N ALA A 614 35.88 -32.22 5.85
CA ALA A 614 36.32 -33.05 6.95
C ALA A 614 37.82 -32.84 7.24
N ASP A 615 38.20 -32.98 8.51
CA ASP A 615 39.59 -33.00 8.92
C ASP A 615 40.25 -34.33 8.55
N ALA A 616 41.58 -34.34 8.55
CA ALA A 616 42.35 -35.47 8.05
C ALA A 616 42.16 -36.76 8.89
N GLU A 617 41.77 -36.66 10.16
CA GLU A 617 41.48 -37.79 11.04
C GLU A 617 40.14 -38.46 10.69
N THR A 618 39.09 -37.66 10.48
CA THR A 618 37.78 -38.15 10.03
C THR A 618 37.86 -38.82 8.65
N LEU A 619 38.65 -38.25 7.74
CA LEU A 619 38.87 -38.81 6.40
C LEU A 619 39.60 -40.16 6.47
N GLU A 620 40.61 -40.31 7.33
CA GLU A 620 41.34 -41.56 7.49
C GLU A 620 40.45 -42.66 8.07
N ALA A 621 39.66 -42.34 9.10
CA ALA A 621 38.73 -43.27 9.72
C ALA A 621 37.62 -43.75 8.75
N GLN A 622 37.10 -42.85 7.92
CA GLN A 622 35.94 -43.15 7.07
C GLN A 622 36.31 -43.66 5.67
N LEU A 623 37.41 -43.18 5.07
CA LEU A 623 37.81 -43.50 3.69
C LEU A 623 39.01 -44.45 3.60
N GLN A 624 39.67 -44.76 4.72
CA GLN A 624 40.92 -45.54 4.76
C GLN A 624 42.06 -44.90 3.94
N ILE A 625 41.98 -43.59 3.69
CA ILE A 625 43.03 -42.82 3.03
C ILE A 625 43.98 -42.30 4.12
N PRO A 626 45.29 -42.63 4.08
CA PRO A 626 46.23 -42.17 5.09
C PRO A 626 46.30 -40.64 5.17
N ARG A 627 46.38 -40.09 6.40
CA ARG A 627 46.40 -38.64 6.69
C ARG A 627 47.35 -37.82 5.81
N ASN A 628 48.52 -38.40 5.50
CA ASN A 628 49.59 -37.73 4.75
C ASN A 628 49.51 -37.93 3.22
N LYS A 629 48.45 -38.57 2.72
CA LYS A 629 48.31 -38.94 1.29
C LYS A 629 47.01 -38.46 0.64
N SER A 630 46.19 -37.66 1.32
CA SER A 630 44.92 -37.14 0.75
C SER A 630 45.13 -36.42 -0.58
N GLU A 631 46.11 -35.50 -0.66
CA GLU A 631 46.49 -34.80 -1.89
C GLU A 631 46.97 -35.76 -2.99
N TYR A 632 47.75 -36.78 -2.61
CA TYR A 632 48.25 -37.79 -3.55
C TYR A 632 47.10 -38.62 -4.16
N TYR A 633 46.14 -39.06 -3.33
CA TYR A 633 44.97 -39.79 -3.82
C TYR A 633 44.09 -38.90 -4.71
N LEU A 634 43.88 -37.63 -4.35
CA LEU A 634 43.16 -36.67 -5.18
C LEU A 634 43.79 -36.54 -6.57
N LYS A 635 45.12 -36.38 -6.65
CA LYS A 635 45.85 -36.36 -7.93
C LYS A 635 45.67 -37.66 -8.72
N CYS A 636 45.67 -38.82 -8.05
CA CYS A 636 45.40 -40.09 -8.73
C CYS A 636 43.98 -40.14 -9.32
N TYR A 637 42.97 -39.66 -8.59
CA TYR A 637 41.59 -39.56 -9.10
C TYR A 637 41.51 -38.62 -10.32
N ILE A 638 42.20 -37.48 -10.27
CA ILE A 638 42.35 -36.54 -11.40
C ILE A 638 42.92 -37.25 -12.63
N PHE A 639 44.06 -37.92 -12.53
CA PHE A 639 44.68 -38.59 -13.68
C PHE A 639 43.83 -39.73 -14.23
N VAL A 640 43.18 -40.51 -13.36
CA VAL A 640 42.27 -41.58 -13.82
C VAL A 640 41.05 -40.99 -14.52
N SER A 641 40.53 -39.83 -14.07
CA SER A 641 39.44 -39.15 -14.76
C SER A 641 39.84 -38.66 -16.16
N GLN A 642 41.07 -38.17 -16.32
CA GLN A 642 41.60 -37.76 -17.62
C GLN A 642 41.81 -38.97 -18.55
N LEU A 643 42.28 -40.10 -18.02
CA LEU A 643 42.37 -41.37 -18.77
C LEU A 643 40.98 -41.87 -19.21
N GLU A 644 39.98 -41.75 -18.36
CA GLU A 644 38.59 -42.14 -18.67
C GLU A 644 38.00 -41.27 -19.80
N VAL A 645 38.27 -39.95 -19.82
CA VAL A 645 37.87 -39.03 -20.90
C VAL A 645 38.49 -39.44 -22.25
N LEU A 646 39.73 -39.92 -22.23
CA LEU A 646 40.43 -40.47 -23.40
C LEU A 646 39.95 -41.89 -23.78
N ASN A 647 38.91 -42.41 -23.12
CA ASN A 647 38.40 -43.77 -23.25
C ASN A 647 39.44 -44.87 -22.96
N ILE A 648 40.39 -44.60 -22.05
CA ILE A 648 41.43 -45.54 -21.63
C ILE A 648 40.99 -46.20 -20.32
N PRO A 649 40.70 -47.51 -20.31
CA PRO A 649 40.16 -48.19 -19.13
C PRO A 649 41.24 -48.36 -18.05
N TYR A 650 41.22 -47.50 -17.03
CA TYR A 650 42.03 -47.62 -15.83
C TYR A 650 41.14 -47.58 -14.58
N THR A 651 41.42 -48.46 -13.63
CA THR A 651 40.87 -48.34 -12.27
C THR A 651 41.86 -47.57 -11.40
N LEU A 652 41.39 -47.03 -10.27
CA LEU A 652 42.29 -46.38 -9.31
C LEU A 652 43.40 -47.34 -8.83
N GLN A 653 43.06 -48.61 -8.56
CA GLN A 653 44.03 -49.60 -8.12
C GLN A 653 45.06 -49.93 -9.21
N SER A 654 44.64 -50.09 -10.47
CA SER A 654 45.57 -50.35 -11.58
C SER A 654 46.46 -49.14 -11.85
N PHE A 655 45.95 -47.92 -11.66
CA PHE A 655 46.77 -46.70 -11.77
C PHE A 655 47.79 -46.63 -10.65
N LEU A 656 47.42 -46.90 -9.40
CA LEU A 656 48.34 -46.86 -8.26
C LEU A 656 49.50 -47.84 -8.41
N SER A 657 49.24 -49.06 -8.89
CA SER A 657 50.25 -50.12 -9.03
C SER A 657 51.09 -50.03 -10.32
N SER A 658 50.71 -49.21 -11.30
CA SER A 658 51.41 -49.15 -12.59
C SER A 658 52.73 -48.35 -12.53
N PRO A 659 53.75 -48.75 -13.31
CA PRO A 659 54.95 -47.94 -13.50
C PRO A 659 54.62 -46.70 -14.35
N LYS A 660 54.72 -45.52 -13.74
CA LYS A 660 54.27 -44.25 -14.34
C LYS A 660 55.06 -43.87 -15.60
N GLU A 661 56.36 -44.13 -15.62
CA GLU A 661 57.19 -43.92 -16.81
C GLU A 661 56.73 -44.79 -18.00
N GLY A 662 56.40 -46.06 -17.74
CA GLY A 662 55.87 -46.98 -18.75
C GLY A 662 54.49 -46.52 -19.28
N LEU A 663 53.63 -46.05 -18.37
CA LEU A 663 52.32 -45.47 -18.73
C LEU A 663 52.49 -44.24 -19.63
N VAL A 664 53.35 -43.30 -19.25
CA VAL A 664 53.67 -42.08 -20.02
C VAL A 664 54.14 -42.42 -21.43
N LYS A 665 55.10 -43.35 -21.56
CA LYS A 665 55.63 -43.79 -22.87
C LYS A 665 54.56 -44.50 -23.70
N GLY A 666 53.69 -45.30 -23.08
CA GLY A 666 52.56 -45.95 -23.73
C GLY A 666 51.52 -44.97 -24.26
N LEU A 667 51.12 -43.99 -23.44
CA LEU A 667 50.22 -42.90 -23.82
C LEU A 667 50.78 -42.09 -24.98
N TRP A 668 52.06 -41.72 -24.90
CA TRP A 668 52.72 -40.97 -25.95
C TRP A 668 52.73 -41.72 -27.29
N LYS A 669 53.02 -43.03 -27.28
CA LYS A 669 53.07 -43.86 -28.49
C LYS A 669 51.70 -43.99 -29.16
N ASN A 670 50.63 -44.14 -28.37
CA ASN A 670 49.31 -44.49 -28.89
C ASN A 670 48.38 -43.27 -29.09
N HIS A 671 48.54 -42.20 -28.30
CA HIS A 671 47.60 -41.07 -28.24
C HIS A 671 48.22 -39.69 -28.52
N SER A 672 49.47 -39.59 -28.96
CA SER A 672 50.13 -38.28 -29.25
C SER A 672 49.52 -37.44 -30.39
N HIS A 673 48.50 -37.97 -31.07
CA HIS A 673 47.70 -37.25 -32.06
C HIS A 673 46.56 -36.44 -31.42
N GLU A 674 46.19 -36.72 -30.17
CA GLU A 674 45.12 -36.03 -29.44
C GLU A 674 45.70 -34.96 -28.49
N PRO A 675 45.20 -33.71 -28.50
CA PRO A 675 45.74 -32.63 -27.68
C PRO A 675 45.60 -32.90 -26.17
N GLN A 676 44.47 -33.47 -25.73
CA GLN A 676 44.21 -33.80 -24.33
C GLN A 676 45.16 -34.88 -23.78
N ALA A 677 45.50 -35.87 -24.61
CA ALA A 677 46.48 -36.89 -24.25
C ALA A 677 47.89 -36.31 -24.12
N VAL A 678 48.26 -35.35 -24.98
CA VAL A 678 49.55 -34.64 -24.91
C VAL A 678 49.63 -33.77 -23.63
N GLN A 679 48.54 -33.12 -23.22
CA GLN A 679 48.47 -32.42 -21.93
C GLN A 679 48.64 -33.38 -20.75
N LEU A 680 47.88 -34.47 -20.74
CA LEU A 680 47.97 -35.50 -19.69
C LEU A 680 49.39 -36.07 -19.58
N VAL A 681 50.05 -36.33 -20.71
CA VAL A 681 51.45 -36.79 -20.72
C VAL A 681 52.38 -35.75 -20.07
N ALA A 682 52.19 -34.46 -20.37
CA ALA A 682 52.98 -33.39 -19.75
C ALA A 682 52.76 -33.32 -18.23
N ASP A 683 51.50 -33.36 -17.78
CA ASP A 683 51.15 -33.32 -16.36
C ASP A 683 51.69 -34.54 -15.60
N LEU A 684 51.56 -35.74 -16.17
CA LEU A 684 52.15 -36.96 -15.59
C LEU A 684 53.68 -36.90 -15.55
N CYS A 685 54.34 -36.32 -16.57
CA CYS A 685 55.79 -36.16 -16.56
C CYS A 685 56.25 -35.19 -15.46
N LEU A 686 55.53 -34.09 -15.25
CA LEU A 686 55.84 -33.11 -14.21
C LEU A 686 55.63 -33.70 -12.81
N GLU A 687 54.48 -34.36 -12.57
CA GLU A 687 54.13 -34.91 -11.26
C GLU A 687 55.06 -36.06 -10.86
N TYR A 688 55.34 -36.98 -11.78
CA TYR A 688 56.16 -38.17 -11.51
C TYR A 688 57.62 -38.02 -11.93
N GLN A 689 58.07 -36.80 -12.24
CA GLN A 689 59.46 -36.45 -12.56
C GLN A 689 60.07 -37.27 -13.72
N VAL A 690 59.29 -37.51 -14.78
CA VAL A 690 59.75 -38.23 -15.99
C VAL A 690 60.39 -37.23 -16.96
N TYR A 691 61.71 -37.07 -16.90
CA TYR A 691 62.47 -36.07 -17.67
C TYR A 691 63.32 -36.65 -18.80
N ASP A 692 62.75 -37.53 -19.62
CA ASP A 692 63.40 -38.05 -20.82
C ASP A 692 63.54 -36.94 -21.91
N PRO A 693 64.77 -36.52 -22.30
CA PRO A 693 64.95 -35.42 -23.25
C PRO A 693 64.33 -35.67 -24.64
N GLN A 694 64.27 -36.92 -25.10
CA GLN A 694 63.68 -37.23 -26.41
C GLN A 694 62.16 -37.05 -26.38
N LEU A 695 61.52 -37.56 -25.33
CA LEU A 695 60.09 -37.38 -25.08
C LEU A 695 59.75 -35.89 -25.00
N TRP A 696 60.43 -35.14 -24.12
CA TRP A 696 60.19 -33.70 -23.94
C TRP A 696 60.42 -32.87 -25.20
N ASN A 697 61.40 -33.24 -26.05
CA ASN A 697 61.61 -32.58 -27.32
C ASN A 697 60.36 -32.65 -28.20
N SER A 698 59.79 -33.84 -28.32
CA SER A 698 58.60 -34.11 -29.13
C SER A 698 57.30 -33.59 -28.49
N LEU A 699 57.20 -33.65 -27.16
CA LEU A 699 56.09 -33.15 -26.35
C LEU A 699 55.92 -31.63 -26.51
N LEU A 700 57.01 -30.86 -26.33
CA LEU A 700 56.97 -29.40 -26.49
C LEU A 700 56.63 -28.98 -27.92
N GLN A 701 57.08 -29.74 -28.94
CA GLN A 701 56.70 -29.49 -30.33
C GLN A 701 55.20 -29.70 -30.56
N LYS A 702 54.65 -30.78 -30.00
CA LYS A 702 53.22 -31.09 -30.12
C LYS A 702 52.34 -30.09 -29.38
N LEU A 703 52.67 -29.75 -28.13
CA LEU A 703 51.94 -28.73 -27.36
C LEU A 703 51.89 -27.39 -28.09
N LEU A 704 53.01 -26.99 -28.70
CA LEU A 704 53.09 -25.80 -29.52
C LEU A 704 52.28 -25.92 -30.82
N SER A 705 52.31 -27.08 -31.49
CA SER A 705 51.52 -27.32 -32.70
C SER A 705 50.00 -27.32 -32.46
N PHE A 706 49.57 -27.72 -31.26
CA PHE A 706 48.17 -27.68 -30.84
C PHE A 706 47.74 -26.31 -30.28
N ASN A 707 48.64 -25.32 -30.26
CA ASN A 707 48.37 -23.96 -29.80
C ASN A 707 47.86 -23.89 -28.34
N LEU A 708 48.31 -24.79 -27.47
CA LEU A 708 47.91 -24.86 -26.05
C LEU A 708 48.71 -23.88 -25.19
N ILE A 709 48.66 -22.58 -25.51
CA ILE A 709 49.59 -21.56 -24.98
C ILE A 709 49.54 -21.40 -23.46
N SER A 710 48.35 -21.42 -22.84
CA SER A 710 48.19 -21.29 -21.38
C SER A 710 48.79 -22.46 -20.61
N HIS A 711 48.50 -23.69 -21.04
CA HIS A 711 49.07 -24.90 -20.47
C HIS A 711 50.58 -24.97 -20.72
N LEU A 712 51.03 -24.61 -21.92
CA LEU A 712 52.44 -24.54 -22.28
C LEU A 712 53.21 -23.57 -21.39
N GLN A 713 52.59 -22.44 -21.00
CA GLN A 713 53.19 -21.52 -20.03
C GLN A 713 53.41 -22.20 -18.68
N LYS A 714 52.38 -22.86 -18.13
CA LYS A 714 52.47 -23.62 -16.85
C LYS A 714 53.59 -24.66 -16.91
N VAL A 715 53.61 -25.45 -17.98
CA VAL A 715 54.63 -26.48 -18.22
C VAL A 715 56.03 -25.87 -18.31
N LEU A 716 56.21 -24.82 -19.10
CA LEU A 716 57.50 -24.14 -19.26
C LEU A 716 58.02 -23.59 -17.94
N GLU A 717 57.17 -22.92 -17.15
CA GLU A 717 57.56 -22.41 -15.83
C GLU A 717 58.02 -23.52 -14.89
N ALA A 718 57.38 -24.70 -14.92
CA ALA A 718 57.79 -25.85 -14.12
C ALA A 718 59.13 -26.46 -14.59
N ILE A 719 59.31 -26.67 -15.90
CA ILE A 719 60.53 -27.31 -16.43
C ILE A 719 61.76 -26.40 -16.44
N VAL A 720 61.63 -25.08 -16.22
CA VAL A 720 62.79 -24.18 -16.05
C VAL A 720 63.69 -24.66 -14.92
N ALA A 721 63.12 -25.24 -13.87
CA ALA A 721 63.87 -25.81 -12.74
C ALA A 721 64.65 -27.09 -13.08
N VAL A 722 64.58 -27.59 -14.32
CA VAL A 722 65.20 -28.85 -14.76
C VAL A 722 66.25 -28.57 -15.86
N PRO A 723 67.54 -28.36 -15.50
CA PRO A 723 68.59 -28.00 -16.45
C PRO A 723 68.82 -29.03 -17.57
N ALA A 724 68.53 -30.31 -17.34
CA ALA A 724 68.68 -31.37 -18.32
C ALA A 724 67.86 -31.13 -19.61
N LEU A 725 66.74 -30.40 -19.50
CA LEU A 725 65.85 -30.12 -20.63
C LEU A 725 66.26 -28.87 -21.44
N TRP A 726 67.18 -28.05 -20.94
CA TRP A 726 67.58 -26.79 -21.60
C TRP A 726 68.32 -27.01 -22.92
N GLN A 727 69.00 -28.16 -23.06
CA GLN A 727 69.78 -28.53 -24.24
C GLN A 727 68.90 -28.95 -25.43
N ILE A 728 67.59 -29.11 -25.21
CA ILE A 728 66.66 -29.56 -26.23
C ILE A 728 66.34 -28.42 -27.20
N SER A 729 66.38 -28.70 -28.50
CA SER A 729 66.17 -27.68 -29.54
C SER A 729 64.76 -27.07 -29.50
N SER A 730 63.74 -27.88 -29.22
CA SER A 730 62.35 -27.40 -29.10
C SER A 730 62.15 -26.49 -27.89
N PHE A 731 62.85 -26.69 -26.77
CA PHE A 731 62.75 -25.83 -25.59
C PHE A 731 62.98 -24.36 -25.95
N SER A 732 64.06 -24.07 -26.67
CA SER A 732 64.37 -22.71 -27.10
C SER A 732 63.39 -22.13 -28.11
N ARG A 733 62.82 -22.97 -28.97
CA ARG A 733 61.80 -22.59 -29.95
C ARG A 733 60.48 -22.25 -29.26
N THR A 734 60.08 -23.04 -28.28
CA THR A 734 58.82 -22.88 -27.54
C THR A 734 58.82 -21.59 -26.73
N TRP A 735 59.89 -21.29 -26.00
CA TRP A 735 60.04 -20.01 -25.28
C TRP A 735 59.94 -18.80 -26.22
N ARG A 736 60.62 -18.85 -27.39
CA ARG A 736 60.53 -17.78 -28.41
C ARG A 736 59.10 -17.62 -28.92
N SER A 737 58.44 -18.73 -29.25
CA SER A 737 57.07 -18.71 -29.76
C SER A 737 56.08 -18.15 -28.74
N LEU A 738 56.21 -18.53 -27.46
CA LEU A 738 55.31 -18.10 -26.40
C LEU A 738 55.50 -16.61 -26.05
N ILE A 739 56.74 -16.12 -26.06
CA ILE A 739 57.02 -14.68 -25.88
C ILE A 739 56.50 -13.87 -27.08
N LEU A 740 56.61 -14.39 -28.31
CA LEU A 740 56.23 -13.65 -29.52
C LEU A 740 54.73 -13.74 -29.86
N ALA A 741 54.03 -14.81 -29.46
CA ALA A 741 52.63 -15.05 -29.83
C ALA A 741 51.66 -13.92 -29.43
N PRO A 742 51.74 -13.33 -28.22
CA PRO A 742 50.86 -12.22 -27.83
C PRO A 742 51.00 -10.98 -28.70
N PHE A 743 52.17 -10.75 -29.32
CA PHE A 743 52.38 -9.63 -30.24
C PHE A 743 51.79 -9.86 -31.63
N VAL A 744 51.49 -11.12 -31.99
CA VAL A 744 50.86 -11.47 -33.27
C VAL A 744 49.34 -11.37 -33.15
N SER A 745 48.78 -11.66 -31.98
CA SER A 745 47.33 -11.62 -31.73
C SER A 745 46.82 -10.28 -31.22
N ALA A 746 47.67 -9.40 -30.69
CA ALA A 746 47.27 -8.09 -30.20
C ALA A 746 46.93 -7.11 -31.34
N SER A 747 45.90 -6.30 -31.13
CA SER A 747 45.45 -5.23 -32.02
C SER A 747 45.41 -3.90 -31.26
N LEU A 748 45.59 -2.77 -31.97
CA LEU A 748 45.46 -1.43 -31.39
C LEU A 748 44.04 -0.88 -31.64
N PRO A 749 43.40 -0.24 -30.65
CA PRO A 749 43.84 -0.03 -29.26
C PRO A 749 43.75 -1.31 -28.40
N LEU A 750 44.69 -1.46 -27.45
CA LEU A 750 44.76 -2.65 -26.58
C LEU A 750 43.55 -2.76 -25.65
N SER A 751 42.91 -3.92 -25.62
CA SER A 751 41.90 -4.27 -24.61
C SER A 751 42.55 -4.46 -23.22
N PRO A 752 41.79 -4.34 -22.11
CA PRO A 752 42.32 -4.60 -20.77
C PRO A 752 42.90 -6.01 -20.61
N ASP A 753 42.30 -7.00 -21.27
CA ASP A 753 42.79 -8.38 -21.29
C ASP A 753 44.12 -8.49 -22.03
N GLN A 754 44.22 -7.89 -23.23
CA GLN A 754 45.46 -7.88 -24.01
C GLN A 754 46.60 -7.19 -23.25
N ARG A 755 46.30 -6.11 -22.50
CA ARG A 755 47.27 -5.44 -21.64
C ARG A 755 47.78 -6.36 -20.53
N THR A 756 46.87 -7.13 -19.91
CA THR A 756 47.22 -8.13 -18.89
C THR A 756 48.05 -9.26 -19.49
N THR A 757 47.74 -9.73 -20.70
CA THR A 757 48.53 -10.74 -21.42
C THR A 757 49.93 -10.23 -21.73
N LEU A 758 50.09 -9.00 -22.20
CA LEU A 758 51.41 -8.40 -22.48
C LEU A 758 52.23 -8.17 -21.20
N TYR A 759 51.59 -7.80 -20.10
CA TYR A 759 52.23 -7.76 -18.79
C TYR A 759 52.75 -9.16 -18.39
N ARG A 760 51.92 -10.21 -18.49
CA ARG A 760 52.34 -11.60 -18.20
C ARG A 760 53.47 -12.06 -19.12
N THR A 761 53.46 -11.62 -20.38
CA THR A 761 54.52 -11.90 -21.36
C THR A 761 55.85 -11.29 -20.92
N PHE A 762 55.84 -10.08 -20.36
CA PHE A 762 57.03 -9.47 -19.79
C PHE A 762 57.53 -10.21 -18.55
N VAL A 763 56.62 -10.65 -17.65
CA VAL A 763 56.98 -11.49 -16.50
C VAL A 763 57.65 -12.80 -16.98
N LEU A 764 57.11 -13.42 -18.02
CA LEU A 764 57.71 -14.63 -18.62
C LEU A 764 59.10 -14.38 -19.21
N LEU A 765 59.30 -13.23 -19.84
CA LEU A 765 60.61 -12.83 -20.34
C LEU A 765 61.64 -12.74 -19.20
N LEU A 766 61.25 -12.21 -18.03
CA LEU A 766 62.12 -12.15 -16.85
C LEU A 766 62.45 -13.53 -16.27
N LYS A 767 61.54 -14.50 -16.40
CA LYS A 767 61.74 -15.90 -15.98
C LYS A 767 62.48 -16.77 -17.01
N CYS A 768 62.78 -16.25 -18.20
CA CYS A 768 63.27 -17.04 -19.31
C CYS A 768 64.75 -17.45 -19.13
N PRO A 769 65.09 -18.75 -19.10
CA PRO A 769 66.47 -19.22 -18.85
C PRO A 769 67.42 -19.01 -20.05
N ILE A 770 66.87 -18.72 -21.24
CA ILE A 770 67.62 -18.58 -22.49
C ILE A 770 67.68 -17.13 -23.00
N LEU A 771 67.59 -16.16 -22.08
CA LEU A 771 67.54 -14.73 -22.39
C LEU A 771 68.66 -14.26 -23.33
N LEU A 772 69.86 -14.86 -23.22
CA LEU A 772 71.03 -14.58 -24.05
C LEU A 772 70.82 -14.90 -25.54
N ASN A 773 69.92 -15.82 -25.86
CA ASN A 773 69.65 -16.33 -27.20
C ASN A 773 68.39 -15.71 -27.84
N LEU A 774 67.79 -14.70 -27.20
CA LEU A 774 66.61 -13.97 -27.67
C LEU A 774 66.99 -12.65 -28.32
N ASP A 775 66.24 -12.25 -29.34
CA ASP A 775 66.34 -10.91 -29.93
C ASP A 775 65.60 -9.90 -29.05
N LEU A 776 66.26 -9.46 -27.97
CA LEU A 776 65.71 -8.49 -27.01
C LEU A 776 65.43 -7.13 -27.67
N ILE A 777 66.18 -6.75 -28.71
CA ILE A 777 65.98 -5.49 -29.43
C ILE A 777 64.69 -5.59 -30.25
N GLY A 778 64.49 -6.68 -30.97
CA GLY A 778 63.25 -6.96 -31.70
C GLY A 778 62.03 -7.01 -30.79
N ILE A 779 62.13 -7.63 -29.61
CA ILE A 779 61.03 -7.69 -28.62
C ILE A 779 60.72 -6.29 -28.05
N ALA A 780 61.75 -5.51 -27.71
CA ALA A 780 61.57 -4.14 -27.24
C ALA A 780 60.86 -3.25 -28.28
N ASN A 781 61.23 -3.39 -29.56
CA ASN A 781 60.57 -2.69 -30.66
C ASN A 781 59.09 -3.06 -30.77
N ARG A 782 58.73 -4.33 -30.56
CA ARG A 782 57.32 -4.76 -30.55
C ARG A 782 56.55 -4.14 -29.38
N PHE A 783 57.09 -4.13 -28.16
CA PHE A 783 56.46 -3.41 -27.04
C PHE A 783 56.27 -1.92 -27.34
N SER A 784 57.24 -1.29 -28.01
CA SER A 784 57.12 0.10 -28.44
C SER A 784 56.00 0.31 -29.48
N GLN A 785 55.81 -0.62 -30.43
CA GLN A 785 54.73 -0.55 -31.43
C GLN A 785 53.33 -0.60 -30.79
N PHE A 786 53.18 -1.27 -29.66
CA PHE A 786 51.92 -1.36 -28.90
C PHE A 786 51.76 -0.27 -27.83
N ASN A 787 52.52 0.84 -27.92
CA ASN A 787 52.50 1.94 -26.94
C ASN A 787 52.81 1.51 -25.49
N LEU A 788 53.71 0.54 -25.33
CA LEU A 788 54.21 0.07 -24.03
C LEU A 788 55.69 0.42 -23.82
N PRO A 789 56.06 1.72 -23.74
CA PRO A 789 57.45 2.13 -23.71
C PRO A 789 58.20 1.77 -22.41
N ALA A 790 57.51 1.60 -21.28
CA ALA A 790 58.13 1.12 -20.04
C ALA A 790 58.58 -0.35 -20.16
N PHE A 791 57.75 -1.19 -20.78
CA PHE A 791 58.08 -2.59 -21.04
C PHE A 791 59.20 -2.71 -22.08
N ALA A 792 59.18 -1.89 -23.14
CA ALA A 792 60.24 -1.82 -24.13
C ALA A 792 61.60 -1.47 -23.51
N LEU A 793 61.64 -0.42 -22.67
CA LEU A 793 62.85 -0.04 -21.95
C LEU A 793 63.29 -1.12 -20.95
N GLY A 794 62.33 -1.73 -20.25
CA GLY A 794 62.57 -2.88 -19.38
C GLY A 794 63.26 -4.02 -20.11
N THR A 795 62.82 -4.35 -21.34
CA THR A 795 63.45 -5.38 -22.18
C THR A 795 64.87 -4.98 -22.62
N LEU A 796 65.11 -3.72 -23.00
CA LEU A 796 66.45 -3.26 -23.36
C LEU A 796 67.43 -3.31 -22.18
N LEU A 797 66.95 -3.13 -20.95
CA LEU A 797 67.77 -3.24 -19.75
C LEU A 797 68.26 -4.68 -19.49
N LEU A 798 67.60 -5.69 -20.08
CA LEU A 798 67.99 -7.09 -20.00
C LEU A 798 69.16 -7.47 -20.94
N ILE A 799 69.60 -6.56 -21.82
CA ILE A 799 70.71 -6.82 -22.75
C ILE A 799 72.01 -7.04 -21.94
N PRO A 800 72.70 -8.20 -22.09
CA PRO A 800 73.90 -8.52 -21.32
C PRO A 800 75.11 -7.63 -21.65
N CYS A 801 75.25 -7.23 -22.92
CA CYS A 801 76.38 -6.43 -23.39
C CYS A 801 76.20 -4.95 -23.02
N ALA A 802 77.00 -4.44 -22.09
CA ALA A 802 76.90 -3.07 -21.58
C ALA A 802 76.99 -1.97 -22.65
N GLY A 803 77.90 -2.12 -23.63
CA GLY A 803 78.05 -1.16 -24.73
C GLY A 803 76.83 -1.11 -25.66
N LYS A 804 76.32 -2.28 -26.06
CA LYS A 804 75.09 -2.36 -26.88
C LYS A 804 73.86 -1.90 -26.10
N LYS A 805 73.75 -2.27 -24.82
CA LYS A 805 72.66 -1.86 -23.92
C LYS A 805 72.58 -0.34 -23.80
N THR A 806 73.69 0.31 -23.48
CA THR A 806 73.74 1.77 -23.34
C THR A 806 73.38 2.49 -24.65
N GLN A 807 73.92 2.03 -25.78
CA GLN A 807 73.58 2.58 -27.10
C GLN A 807 72.09 2.45 -27.43
N GLN A 808 71.49 1.27 -27.25
CA GLN A 808 70.07 1.03 -27.56
C GLN A 808 69.14 1.77 -26.60
N VAL A 809 69.47 1.83 -25.31
CA VAL A 809 68.71 2.57 -24.30
C VAL A 809 68.73 4.09 -24.59
N GLN A 810 69.89 4.65 -24.92
CA GLN A 810 70.01 6.06 -25.30
C GLN A 810 69.26 6.37 -26.59
N GLY A 811 69.39 5.50 -27.61
CA GLY A 811 68.64 5.61 -28.86
C GLY A 811 67.13 5.59 -28.63
N PHE A 812 66.62 4.66 -27.82
CA PHE A 812 65.20 4.56 -27.50
C PHE A 812 64.68 5.80 -26.74
N LEU A 813 65.39 6.24 -25.70
CA LEU A 813 64.99 7.39 -24.88
C LEU A 813 65.08 8.74 -25.63
N SER A 814 65.88 8.82 -26.70
CA SER A 814 65.93 10.00 -27.56
C SER A 814 64.68 10.18 -28.43
N ILE A 815 63.99 9.08 -28.74
CA ILE A 815 62.79 9.04 -29.58
C ILE A 815 61.51 9.00 -28.73
N CYS A 816 61.56 8.33 -27.58
CA CYS A 816 60.41 8.14 -26.69
C CYS A 816 60.19 9.33 -25.75
N ASN A 817 58.93 9.58 -25.34
CA ASN A 817 58.64 10.57 -24.28
C ASN A 817 59.01 9.99 -22.89
N PRO A 818 60.03 10.55 -22.20
CA PRO A 818 60.47 10.04 -20.91
C PRO A 818 59.41 10.12 -19.81
N VAL A 819 58.47 11.07 -19.90
CA VAL A 819 57.40 11.26 -18.90
C VAL A 819 56.38 10.12 -19.01
N ALA A 820 55.98 9.77 -20.23
CA ALA A 820 55.03 8.67 -20.48
C ALA A 820 55.57 7.32 -20.00
N VAL A 821 56.89 7.11 -20.05
CA VAL A 821 57.53 5.91 -19.48
C VAL A 821 57.33 5.86 -17.96
N LEU A 822 57.56 6.96 -17.25
CA LEU A 822 57.41 7.02 -15.79
C LEU A 822 55.95 6.86 -15.35
N GLU A 823 55.02 7.47 -16.07
CA GLU A 823 53.58 7.32 -15.82
C GLU A 823 53.15 5.86 -15.98
N GLN A 824 53.60 5.20 -17.07
CA GLN A 824 53.29 3.80 -17.33
C GLN A 824 53.88 2.84 -16.29
N VAL A 825 55.05 3.14 -15.73
CA VAL A 825 55.62 2.35 -14.61
C VAL A 825 54.71 2.45 -13.38
N ASP A 826 54.22 3.64 -13.05
CA ASP A 826 53.32 3.87 -11.91
C ASP A 826 51.90 3.33 -12.13
N GLU A 827 51.47 3.12 -13.38
CA GLU A 827 50.15 2.56 -13.68
C GLU A 827 50.16 1.04 -13.83
N LEU A 828 51.16 0.48 -14.51
CA LEU A 828 51.16 -0.92 -14.96
C LEU A 828 52.23 -1.81 -14.31
N MET A 829 53.16 -1.25 -13.53
CA MET A 829 54.28 -1.98 -12.93
C MET A 829 54.34 -1.87 -11.39
N ASN A 830 53.18 -1.98 -10.73
CA ASN A 830 53.05 -1.88 -9.26
C ASN A 830 53.05 -3.22 -8.52
N THR A 831 53.18 -4.32 -9.26
CA THR A 831 53.16 -5.69 -8.74
C THR A 831 54.56 -6.11 -8.28
N GLY A 832 54.64 -6.92 -7.22
CA GLY A 832 55.92 -7.43 -6.70
C GLY A 832 56.65 -8.38 -7.67
N GLU A 833 55.95 -8.93 -8.66
CA GLU A 833 56.48 -9.92 -9.62
C GLU A 833 57.58 -9.39 -10.53
N LEU A 834 57.64 -8.07 -10.76
CA LEU A 834 58.63 -7.43 -11.64
C LEU A 834 59.97 -7.13 -10.94
N ALA A 835 60.09 -7.50 -9.66
CA ALA A 835 61.29 -7.35 -8.84
C ALA A 835 61.88 -5.92 -8.92
N ARG A 836 63.17 -5.79 -9.30
CA ARG A 836 63.89 -4.50 -9.35
C ARG A 836 63.72 -3.75 -10.68
N ILE A 837 63.10 -4.33 -11.69
CA ILE A 837 63.03 -3.73 -13.03
C ILE A 837 62.35 -2.35 -13.05
N PRO A 838 61.20 -2.13 -12.35
CA PRO A 838 60.56 -0.81 -12.31
C PRO A 838 61.48 0.28 -11.75
N SER A 839 62.26 -0.05 -10.70
CA SER A 839 63.23 0.88 -10.10
C SER A 839 64.39 1.20 -11.05
N GLN A 840 64.89 0.20 -11.79
CA GLN A 840 65.96 0.38 -12.78
C GLN A 840 65.49 1.22 -13.97
N ILE A 841 64.24 1.04 -14.42
CA ILE A 841 63.62 1.86 -15.45
C ILE A 841 63.55 3.33 -14.98
N ARG A 842 62.99 3.58 -13.79
CA ARG A 842 62.92 4.93 -13.20
C ARG A 842 64.30 5.57 -13.12
N GLN A 843 65.30 4.86 -12.59
CA GLN A 843 66.66 5.35 -12.49
C GLN A 843 67.29 5.69 -13.85
N THR A 844 67.09 4.83 -14.85
CA THR A 844 67.64 5.01 -16.20
C THR A 844 67.03 6.24 -16.89
N VAL A 845 65.71 6.42 -16.78
CA VAL A 845 65.01 7.58 -17.31
C VAL A 845 65.46 8.88 -16.64
N LEU A 846 65.54 8.89 -15.30
CA LEU A 846 65.97 10.07 -14.54
C LEU A 846 67.44 10.42 -14.84
N THR A 847 68.29 9.42 -15.04
CA THR A 847 69.69 9.62 -15.46
C THR A 847 69.75 10.29 -16.84
N PHE A 848 68.96 9.82 -17.80
CA PHE A 848 68.90 10.39 -19.15
C PHE A 848 68.39 11.84 -19.16
N ILE A 849 67.33 12.14 -18.41
CA ILE A 849 66.78 13.50 -18.30
C ILE A 849 67.81 14.45 -17.70
N THR A 850 68.59 13.98 -16.73
CA THR A 850 69.63 14.75 -16.06
C THR A 850 70.84 15.00 -16.96
N GLN A 851 71.27 14.00 -17.73
CA GLN A 851 72.38 14.14 -18.67
C GLN A 851 72.05 15.08 -19.84
N ASN A 852 70.79 15.09 -20.30
CA ASN A 852 70.35 15.92 -21.42
C ASN A 852 69.72 17.26 -21.02
N ARG A 853 69.79 17.64 -19.73
CA ARG A 853 69.23 18.90 -19.18
C ARG A 853 67.73 19.11 -19.49
N GLN A 854 66.95 18.02 -19.58
CA GLN A 854 65.52 18.08 -19.92
C GLN A 854 64.62 18.19 -18.68
N HIS A 855 65.11 18.80 -17.60
CA HIS A 855 64.43 18.88 -16.30
C HIS A 855 63.04 19.52 -16.37
N GLN A 856 62.84 20.45 -17.31
CA GLN A 856 61.57 21.17 -17.52
C GLN A 856 60.38 20.23 -17.76
N LYS A 857 60.60 19.06 -18.35
CA LYS A 857 59.53 18.08 -18.65
C LYS A 857 58.91 17.45 -17.39
N LEU A 858 59.62 17.44 -16.27
CA LEU A 858 59.17 16.78 -15.04
C LEU A 858 58.69 17.74 -13.94
N ILE A 859 59.02 19.04 -14.00
CA ILE A 859 58.72 20.00 -12.92
C ILE A 859 57.22 20.08 -12.58
N LYS A 860 56.35 19.94 -13.59
CA LYS A 860 54.89 19.99 -13.42
C LYS A 860 54.22 18.64 -13.20
N THR A 861 55.00 17.55 -13.04
CA THR A 861 54.45 16.19 -12.91
C THR A 861 54.69 15.62 -11.52
N LYS A 862 53.90 14.61 -11.14
CA LYS A 862 54.06 13.85 -9.88
C LYS A 862 55.45 13.21 -9.72
N HIS A 863 56.19 13.05 -10.82
CA HIS A 863 57.52 12.43 -10.83
C HIS A 863 58.65 13.40 -10.48
N PHE A 864 58.37 14.69 -10.30
CA PHE A 864 59.36 15.68 -9.88
C PHE A 864 60.02 15.32 -8.54
N ASN A 865 59.24 14.83 -7.58
CA ASN A 865 59.76 14.40 -6.28
C ASN A 865 60.76 13.24 -6.40
N HIS A 866 60.52 12.32 -7.34
CA HIS A 866 61.43 11.23 -7.64
C HIS A 866 62.74 11.74 -8.27
N LEU A 867 62.66 12.75 -9.14
CA LEU A 867 63.84 13.43 -9.70
C LEU A 867 64.64 14.16 -8.59
N LYS A 868 63.96 14.87 -7.68
CA LYS A 868 64.55 15.55 -6.52
C LYS A 868 65.34 14.55 -5.66
N GLN A 869 64.70 13.46 -5.24
CA GLN A 869 65.32 12.40 -4.45
C GLN A 869 66.49 11.73 -5.19
N PHE A 870 66.35 11.47 -6.49
CA PHE A 870 67.40 10.86 -7.31
C PHE A 870 68.66 11.75 -7.38
N ILE A 871 68.49 13.04 -7.64
CA ILE A 871 69.59 14.01 -7.72
C ILE A 871 70.22 14.23 -6.34
N VAL A 872 69.42 14.24 -5.26
CA VAL A 872 69.95 14.33 -3.89
C VAL A 872 70.85 13.12 -3.55
N THR A 873 70.43 11.93 -3.98
CA THR A 873 71.09 10.67 -3.61
C THR A 873 72.29 10.34 -4.51
N SER A 874 72.22 10.64 -5.80
CA SER A 874 73.16 10.16 -6.82
C SER A 874 73.67 11.21 -7.81
N GLY A 875 73.22 12.47 -7.68
CA GLY A 875 73.58 13.56 -8.58
C GLY A 875 74.98 14.14 -8.34
N GLN A 876 75.69 14.40 -9.44
CA GLN A 876 76.94 15.18 -9.42
C GLN A 876 76.63 16.66 -9.10
N PRO A 877 77.54 17.41 -8.46
CA PRO A 877 77.28 18.80 -8.04
C PRO A 877 76.88 19.71 -9.21
N ASN A 878 77.40 19.45 -10.41
CA ASN A 878 77.02 20.16 -11.64
C ASN A 878 75.57 19.89 -12.06
N GLN A 879 75.06 18.67 -11.82
CA GLN A 879 73.68 18.29 -12.14
C GLN A 879 72.68 18.90 -11.16
N VAL A 880 73.06 19.02 -9.87
CA VAL A 880 72.26 19.73 -8.87
C VAL A 880 72.16 21.22 -9.23
N LYS A 881 73.29 21.84 -9.62
CA LYS A 881 73.33 23.23 -10.06
C LYS A 881 72.47 23.46 -11.30
N ASP A 882 72.53 22.57 -12.28
CA ASP A 882 71.71 22.64 -13.50
C ASP A 882 70.20 22.55 -13.19
N LEU A 883 69.79 21.71 -12.22
CA LEU A 883 68.39 21.64 -11.78
C LEU A 883 67.96 22.89 -10.98
N VAL A 884 68.78 23.39 -10.07
CA VAL A 884 68.51 24.63 -9.30
C VAL A 884 68.33 25.82 -10.23
N ASN A 885 69.22 25.99 -11.21
CA ASN A 885 69.09 27.04 -12.23
C ASN A 885 67.80 26.89 -13.05
N CYS A 886 67.42 25.66 -13.39
CA CYS A 886 66.17 25.37 -14.08
C CYS A 886 64.93 25.78 -13.24
N LEU A 887 64.92 25.49 -11.93
CA LEU A 887 63.82 25.85 -11.04
C LEU A 887 63.69 27.36 -10.83
N ILE A 888 64.82 28.06 -10.70
CA ILE A 888 64.86 29.52 -10.62
C ILE A 888 64.29 30.12 -11.92
N SER A 889 64.65 29.58 -13.08
CA SER A 889 64.12 30.04 -14.38
C SER A 889 62.61 29.81 -14.58
N GLN A 890 61.99 28.94 -13.78
CA GLN A 890 60.54 28.66 -13.79
C GLN A 890 59.77 29.34 -12.64
N ASN A 891 60.38 30.28 -11.92
CA ASN A 891 59.82 30.97 -10.76
C ASN A 891 59.49 30.05 -9.55
N CYS A 892 60.24 28.97 -9.34
CA CYS A 892 60.07 28.04 -8.22
C CYS A 892 61.20 28.17 -7.18
N GLN A 893 61.39 29.36 -6.61
CA GLN A 893 62.50 29.67 -5.70
C GLN A 893 62.50 28.81 -4.43
N ASP A 894 61.34 28.68 -3.77
CA ASP A 894 61.22 27.92 -2.52
C ASP A 894 61.61 26.42 -2.68
N VAL A 895 61.32 25.85 -3.85
CA VAL A 895 61.64 24.46 -4.18
C VAL A 895 63.14 24.30 -4.47
N ALA A 896 63.76 25.30 -5.07
CA ALA A 896 65.20 25.33 -5.34
C ALA A 896 66.02 25.44 -4.03
N ASP A 897 65.56 26.26 -3.09
CA ASP A 897 66.18 26.40 -1.76
C ASP A 897 66.05 25.11 -0.95
N SER A 898 64.86 24.49 -0.98
CA SER A 898 64.61 23.19 -0.34
C SER A 898 65.50 22.06 -0.91
N LEU A 899 65.67 21.98 -2.24
CA LEU A 899 66.54 20.99 -2.88
C LEU A 899 68.01 21.18 -2.48
N THR A 900 68.47 22.43 -2.43
CA THR A 900 69.86 22.77 -2.05
C THR A 900 70.13 22.36 -0.61
N HIS A 901 69.20 22.67 0.31
CA HIS A 901 69.29 22.28 1.71
C HIS A 901 69.27 20.75 1.88
N GLU A 902 68.39 20.03 1.18
CA GLU A 902 68.35 18.56 1.20
C GLU A 902 69.62 17.91 0.66
N TYR A 903 70.22 18.46 -0.40
CA TYR A 903 71.48 17.95 -0.96
C TYR A 903 72.67 18.12 0.00
N LEU A 904 72.79 19.31 0.62
CA LEU A 904 73.85 19.59 1.59
C LEU A 904 73.76 18.67 2.81
N LYS A 905 72.55 18.52 3.37
CA LYS A 905 72.29 17.60 4.49
C LYS A 905 72.63 16.14 4.15
N HIS A 906 72.34 15.68 2.94
CA HIS A 906 72.69 14.33 2.50
C HIS A 906 74.22 14.16 2.30
N ARG A 907 74.92 15.17 1.76
CA ARG A 907 76.39 15.18 1.62
C ARG A 907 77.10 15.12 2.98
N GLU A 908 76.63 15.90 3.95
CA GLU A 908 77.13 15.87 5.34
C GLU A 908 76.93 14.50 5.98
N SER A 909 75.76 13.88 5.78
CA SER A 909 75.48 12.52 6.27
C SER A 909 76.37 11.44 5.63
N GLN A 910 76.69 11.55 4.33
CA GLN A 910 77.61 10.62 3.66
C GLN A 910 79.07 10.84 4.06
N GLN A 911 79.51 12.08 4.26
CA GLN A 911 80.84 12.38 4.78
C GLN A 911 81.01 11.85 6.22
N GLY A 912 79.99 11.99 7.06
CA GLY A 912 79.96 11.39 8.40
C GLY A 912 80.01 9.86 8.39
N LYS A 913 79.38 9.18 7.42
CA LYS A 913 79.48 7.72 7.24
C LYS A 913 80.83 7.24 6.69
N ARG A 914 81.47 7.99 5.77
CA ARG A 914 82.82 7.67 5.29
C ARG A 914 83.88 7.82 6.37
N LEU A 915 83.83 8.91 7.15
CA LEU A 915 84.73 9.13 8.28
C LEU A 915 84.61 8.03 9.35
N ARG A 916 83.41 7.44 9.53
CA ARG A 916 83.19 6.32 10.46
C ARG A 916 83.70 4.97 9.93
N ASN A 917 83.72 4.75 8.62
CA ASN A 917 84.27 3.53 8.01
C ASN A 917 85.80 3.59 7.87
N ASP A 918 86.37 4.76 7.60
CA ASP A 918 87.83 4.96 7.60
C ASP A 918 88.41 4.92 9.03
N SER A 919 87.60 5.15 10.06
CA SER A 919 88.00 4.90 11.46
C SER A 919 87.96 3.43 11.89
N ILE A 920 87.46 2.52 11.04
CA ILE A 920 87.43 1.07 11.31
C ILE A 920 88.52 0.31 10.53
N SER A 921 89.15 0.94 9.52
CA SER A 921 90.28 0.34 8.77
C SER A 921 91.66 0.61 9.39
N HIS A 922 91.72 1.33 10.52
CA HIS A 922 92.86 1.38 11.42
C HIS A 922 92.46 0.83 12.79
N ASN A 923 92.28 -0.50 12.85
CA ASN A 923 92.49 -1.33 14.04
C ASN A 923 92.77 -2.76 13.60
#